data_AF-A0A150XFM9-F1
#
_entry.id   AF-A0A150XFM9-F1
#
_cell.length_a   1.000
_cell.length_b   1.000
_cell.length_c   1.000
_cell.angle_alpha   90.00
_cell.angle_beta   90.00
_cell.angle_gamma   90.00
#
_symmetry.space_group_name_H-M   'P 1'
#
loop_
_entity.id
_entity.type
_entity.pdbx_description
1 polymer ?
#
loop_
_entity_poly.entity_id
_entity_poly.type
_entity_poly.pdbx_seq_one_letter_code
_entity_poly.pdbx_strand_id
1 'polypeptide(L)'
;MLGINVFKDVKSASDYYINLSHESAYYLEHVVKATWFGKISKRIGYDGVQVKRSDFISFGRGQVPNSDIRFKVRKVDNARSYYDFTFSVPKSVSLLYGLTRNEAIHQCHIQAYKTVLVEIEANAQSQHNSATQRGWETCGELLIANFDHFLSRPCEVKKDGEIIYVSDPQIHTHCLIPNVTFSHINNRFQALELGNSVHRQAKYFEAAYHSYLAKNLEKLGFRTRITRDRFELVGISREQIMLFSNRTKTIDQVALEKGISNKSSKSKLALLTRNAKAKVVGEEEQYEHWKSRLSEKEFEALFKLKNQTIDKRDSISADLAIEKSIQHHCERNSAFKQSDVLAYALKLGYGTLLPEDVKAALTRRDDIIKAEIDTVPFLTTKDMIRQESELVMRANEGKGAFAPIFQNYSPKQHLLNDQQKNAIKQILNSRDFITVLKGSAGVGKTSLLTEVRDAVALTGKQLFSLAPSSQAVSVLRSKGFKAETIAGFLQNKTLQEKVFGQVILVDEAGMCGTKVTNQILTIAKEKNARLIMSGDTSQHAPPAQYGDSLRHLIEKSQVQTVTVNKVVRQQNEPYRSVVQSLAKHRTYEGFKKLDKLGGIIEEPDKDKRLDKLADMYLDTIKSKKSCLVISPTHKELNQVNNIIRQKQKHEGMIKGKEREFNRLQTLSYTEDEKKLKANYEPGMVLRFISNSKGDYRAGVEFEVIPGKKPDELKVKDKKTGTVKKLPLEHADRFEVYQQSKIHLAKGDQIRLTINTKTQQGSKALNGTSYSVTGFTKAGDIKLSNGKTLSKDIGHIRYSACDTSHASQGKDADHVLISVDPSNGNLSREGLYVSVSRGKHSAKLFTPEKAELKKAIAKSEQRISAHEIAQRQQQQTLVRNQRNHHRSLNEKIREHEQTRRRTQRASPGISNQPKPKGHE
;
A
#
# COMPACT_ATOMS: atom_id res chain seq x y z
N MET A 1 -3.33 0.30 17.22
CA MET A 1 -2.34 0.63 16.16
C MET A 1 -0.99 0.16 16.60
N LEU A 2 -0.27 -0.55 15.73
CA LEU A 2 1.12 -0.96 15.96
C LEU A 2 2.05 -0.01 15.20
N GLY A 3 2.74 0.87 15.93
CA GLY A 3 3.83 1.68 15.36
C GLY A 3 5.14 0.90 15.43
N ILE A 4 5.93 0.87 14.35
CA ILE A 4 7.30 0.32 14.38
C ILE A 4 8.28 1.43 14.00
N ASN A 5 9.05 1.92 14.96
CA ASN A 5 10.04 2.98 14.79
C ASN A 5 11.46 2.45 15.00
N VAL A 6 12.46 3.13 14.44
CA VAL A 6 13.88 2.79 14.59
C VAL A 6 14.61 3.93 15.27
N PHE A 7 15.34 3.62 16.33
CA PHE A 7 16.22 4.54 17.04
C PHE A 7 17.67 4.26 16.68
N LYS A 8 18.37 5.29 16.21
CA LYS A 8 19.80 5.21 15.89
C LYS A 8 20.67 5.56 17.10
N ASP A 9 20.28 6.56 17.88
CA ASP A 9 21.02 6.99 19.08
C ASP A 9 20.47 6.37 20.36
N VAL A 10 21.33 5.63 21.08
CA VAL A 10 21.03 5.01 22.38
C VAL A 10 20.75 6.06 23.44
N LYS A 11 21.49 7.18 23.45
CA LYS A 11 21.38 8.19 24.51
C LYS A 11 20.04 8.91 24.43
N SER A 12 19.66 9.37 23.23
CA SER A 12 18.35 9.96 22.99
C SER A 12 17.20 9.01 23.33
N ALA A 13 17.31 7.71 23.00
CA ALA A 13 16.29 6.72 23.35
C ALA A 13 16.19 6.52 24.87
N SER A 14 17.33 6.42 25.55
CA SER A 14 17.39 6.32 27.01
C SER A 14 16.80 7.55 27.70
N ASP A 15 17.18 8.75 27.25
CA ASP A 15 16.67 10.01 27.82
C ASP A 15 15.17 10.18 27.57
N TYR A 16 14.67 9.69 26.44
CA TYR A 16 13.25 9.74 26.15
C TYR A 16 12.45 8.76 27.02
N TYR A 17 12.73 7.46 26.98
CA TYR A 17 11.84 6.48 27.61
C TYR A 17 12.04 6.32 29.12
N ILE A 18 13.26 6.55 29.62
CA ILE A 18 13.57 6.32 31.04
C ILE A 18 13.28 7.57 31.88
N ASN A 19 13.39 8.78 31.31
CA ASN A 19 13.03 9.99 32.04
C ASN A 19 11.51 10.26 31.98
N LEU A 20 10.84 10.02 30.84
CA LEU A 20 9.38 10.16 30.76
C LEU A 20 8.61 9.11 31.58
N SER A 21 9.18 7.92 31.81
CA SER A 21 8.56 6.95 32.73
C SER A 21 8.50 7.48 34.16
N HIS A 22 9.37 8.42 34.55
CA HIS A 22 9.29 9.10 35.85
C HIS A 22 8.28 10.26 35.85
N GLU A 23 8.13 11.01 34.76
CA GLU A 23 7.16 12.12 34.68
C GLU A 23 5.71 11.63 34.47
N SER A 24 5.50 10.52 33.77
CA SER A 24 4.17 9.90 33.60
C SER A 24 3.75 9.02 34.79
N ALA A 25 4.69 8.67 35.67
CA ALA A 25 4.43 7.96 36.93
C ALA A 25 3.71 8.82 37.98
N TYR A 26 3.55 10.12 37.74
CA TYR A 26 2.80 11.03 38.63
C TYR A 26 1.28 10.84 38.59
N TYR A 27 0.75 9.92 37.77
CA TYR A 27 -0.69 9.79 37.53
C TYR A 27 -1.34 8.53 38.12
N LEU A 28 -0.53 7.61 38.66
CA LEU A 28 -0.96 6.36 39.29
C LEU A 28 0.03 6.05 40.42
N GLU A 29 -0.46 5.92 41.66
CA GLU A 29 0.35 5.50 42.83
C GLU A 29 1.00 4.11 42.67
N HIS A 30 0.73 3.40 41.57
CA HIS A 30 1.35 2.15 41.19
C HIS A 30 2.38 2.38 40.07
N VAL A 31 3.65 2.52 40.46
CA VAL A 31 4.78 2.55 39.51
C VAL A 31 4.81 1.22 38.75
N VAL A 32 4.27 1.19 37.53
CA VAL A 32 4.46 0.06 36.61
C VAL A 32 5.93 0.07 36.18
N LYS A 33 6.75 -0.66 36.94
CA LYS A 33 8.17 -0.79 36.66
C LYS A 33 8.36 -1.59 35.37
N ALA A 34 8.95 -0.96 34.36
CA ALA A 34 9.34 -1.63 33.12
C ALA A 34 10.18 -2.89 33.43
N THR A 35 9.87 -4.01 32.78
CA THR A 35 10.59 -5.30 32.95
C THR A 35 11.09 -5.82 31.62
N TRP A 36 12.20 -6.56 31.67
CA TRP A 36 12.74 -7.29 30.53
C TRP A 36 11.96 -8.58 30.29
N PHE A 37 11.71 -8.91 29.02
CA PHE A 37 11.12 -10.19 28.62
C PHE A 37 11.66 -10.70 27.28
N GLY A 38 11.35 -11.95 26.96
CA GLY A 38 11.72 -12.64 25.73
C GLY A 38 12.58 -13.88 25.98
N LYS A 39 12.95 -14.62 24.94
CA LYS A 39 13.84 -15.78 25.06
C LYS A 39 15.28 -15.35 25.29
N ILE A 40 15.69 -14.18 24.78
CA ILE A 40 17.05 -13.67 25.07
C ILE A 40 17.14 -13.27 26.53
N SER A 41 16.14 -12.60 27.12
CA SER A 41 16.17 -12.26 28.56
C SER A 41 16.35 -13.52 29.41
N LYS A 42 15.65 -14.61 29.10
CA LYS A 42 15.86 -15.92 29.75
C LYS A 42 17.28 -16.46 29.55
N ARG A 43 17.82 -16.38 28.34
CA ARG A 43 19.18 -16.82 28.00
C ARG A 43 20.27 -16.08 28.78
N ILE A 44 20.06 -14.80 29.07
CA ILE A 44 21.04 -13.96 29.78
C ILE A 44 20.71 -13.74 31.27
N GLY A 45 19.64 -14.36 31.80
CA GLY A 45 19.25 -14.22 33.21
C GLY A 45 18.57 -12.89 33.58
N TYR A 46 17.94 -12.21 32.61
CA TYR A 46 17.24 -10.93 32.81
C TYR A 46 15.71 -11.03 32.75
N ASP A 47 15.12 -12.22 32.61
CA ASP A 47 13.66 -12.36 32.48
C ASP A 47 12.92 -11.85 33.73
N GLY A 48 11.97 -10.93 33.55
CA GLY A 48 11.24 -10.28 34.65
C GLY A 48 12.04 -9.23 35.44
N VAL A 49 13.33 -9.04 35.15
CA VAL A 49 14.17 -8.05 35.84
C VAL A 49 13.72 -6.64 35.47
N GLN A 50 13.67 -5.75 36.47
CA GLN A 50 13.33 -4.34 36.26
C GLN A 50 14.37 -3.67 35.34
N VAL A 51 13.89 -2.91 34.35
CA VAL A 51 14.72 -2.17 33.40
C VAL A 51 15.41 -1.01 34.13
N LYS A 52 16.74 -1.08 34.23
CA LYS A 52 17.60 0.01 34.72
C LYS A 52 18.20 0.78 33.55
N ARG A 53 18.50 2.07 33.77
CA ARG A 53 19.14 2.95 32.79
C ARG A 53 20.50 2.43 32.31
N SER A 54 21.31 1.89 33.22
CA SER A 54 22.60 1.26 32.91
C SER A 54 22.46 0.09 31.93
N ASP A 55 21.48 -0.78 32.17
CA ASP A 55 21.30 -2.02 31.43
C ASP A 55 20.73 -1.72 30.05
N PHE A 56 19.76 -0.80 29.97
CA PHE A 56 19.20 -0.31 28.71
C PHE A 56 20.28 0.33 27.80
N ILE A 57 21.17 1.16 28.35
CA ILE A 57 22.26 1.73 27.57
C ILE A 57 23.24 0.63 27.12
N SER A 58 23.56 -0.32 28.00
CA SER A 58 24.50 -1.41 27.71
C SER A 58 24.00 -2.33 26.60
N PHE A 59 22.75 -2.79 26.67
CA PHE A 59 22.16 -3.64 25.63
C PHE A 59 22.04 -2.92 24.29
N GLY A 60 21.70 -1.62 24.30
CA GLY A 60 21.66 -0.79 23.09
C GLY A 60 23.02 -0.62 22.42
N ARG A 61 24.11 -0.71 23.21
CA ARG A 61 25.50 -0.69 22.72
C ARG A 61 26.04 -2.09 22.38
N GLY A 62 25.21 -3.13 22.51
CA GLY A 62 25.60 -4.51 22.22
C GLY A 62 26.37 -5.21 23.34
N GLN A 63 26.21 -4.78 24.59
CA GLN A 63 26.90 -5.32 25.77
C GLN A 63 25.91 -5.91 26.77
N VAL A 64 26.24 -7.08 27.33
CA VAL A 64 25.51 -7.64 28.47
C VAL A 64 26.25 -7.21 29.75
N PRO A 65 25.60 -6.50 30.69
CA PRO A 65 26.25 -6.11 31.94
C PRO A 65 26.74 -7.34 32.72
N ASN A 66 27.90 -7.22 33.36
CA ASN A 66 28.49 -8.25 34.23
C ASN A 66 28.63 -9.64 33.58
N SER A 67 28.88 -9.69 32.27
CA SER A 67 29.02 -10.93 31.51
C SER A 67 30.06 -10.79 30.40
N ASP A 68 30.74 -11.89 30.07
CA ASP A 68 31.62 -11.97 28.90
C ASP A 68 30.84 -12.06 27.57
N ILE A 69 29.51 -12.20 27.64
CA ILE A 69 28.63 -12.24 26.48
C ILE A 69 28.63 -10.88 25.78
N ARG A 70 29.06 -10.86 24.51
CA ARG A 70 28.96 -9.68 23.63
C ARG A 70 27.98 -9.92 22.50
N PHE A 71 27.05 -8.98 22.30
CA PHE A 71 26.25 -8.94 21.09
C PHE A 71 27.17 -8.44 19.96
N LYS A 72 27.75 -9.35 19.17
CA LYS A 72 28.66 -9.00 18.06
C LYS A 72 27.91 -8.24 16.95
N VAL A 73 27.74 -6.94 17.14
CA VAL A 73 27.26 -6.00 16.12
C VAL A 73 28.48 -5.25 15.59
N ARG A 74 28.73 -5.31 14.28
CA ARG A 74 29.81 -4.50 13.66
C ARG A 74 29.57 -3.02 14.03
N LYS A 75 30.59 -2.33 14.54
CA LYS A 75 30.56 -0.86 14.67
C LYS A 75 30.50 -0.26 13.27
N VAL A 76 29.34 0.22 12.87
CA VAL A 76 29.12 0.94 11.62
C VAL A 76 28.45 2.26 11.98
N ASP A 77 28.88 3.35 11.36
CA ASP A 77 28.19 4.64 11.49
C ASP A 77 26.71 4.48 11.12
N ASN A 78 25.81 5.07 11.91
CA ASN A 78 24.35 4.91 11.78
C ASN A 78 23.79 3.49 12.06
N ALA A 79 24.47 2.66 12.85
CA ALA A 79 23.89 1.40 13.32
C ALA A 79 22.55 1.63 14.05
N ARG A 80 21.60 0.71 13.84
CA ARG A 80 20.31 0.72 14.55
C ARG A 80 20.55 0.22 15.96
N SER A 81 20.11 1.00 16.95
CA SER A 81 20.26 0.69 18.37
C SER A 81 19.05 -0.08 18.88
N TYR A 82 17.86 0.49 18.67
CA TYR A 82 16.58 -0.07 19.11
C TYR A 82 15.53 -0.02 18.01
N TYR A 83 14.61 -0.99 18.05
CA TYR A 83 13.31 -0.93 17.41
C TYR A 83 12.25 -0.68 18.49
N ASP A 84 11.31 0.24 18.24
CA ASP A 84 10.19 0.52 19.14
C ASP A 84 8.90 0.03 18.51
N PHE A 85 8.26 -0.93 19.17
CA PHE A 85 6.95 -1.46 18.84
C PHE A 85 5.91 -0.84 19.78
N THR A 86 5.17 0.14 19.28
CA THR A 86 4.18 0.86 20.08
C THR A 86 2.79 0.25 19.88
N PHE A 87 2.22 -0.35 20.93
CA PHE A 87 0.85 -0.89 20.94
C PHE A 87 -0.11 0.14 21.52
N SER A 88 -0.89 0.82 20.67
CA SER A 88 -1.88 1.80 21.13
C SER A 88 -3.29 1.20 21.28
N VAL A 89 -3.88 1.40 22.45
CA VAL A 89 -5.26 1.00 22.81
C VAL A 89 -6.29 1.90 22.11
N PRO A 90 -7.48 1.39 21.72
CA PRO A 90 -8.58 2.23 21.23
C PRO A 90 -8.95 3.36 22.19
N LYS A 91 -9.49 4.45 21.65
CA LYS A 91 -9.69 5.66 22.45
C LYS A 91 -10.82 5.48 23.46
N SER A 92 -11.89 4.76 23.09
CA SER A 92 -12.98 4.46 24.03
C SER A 92 -12.50 3.68 25.25
N VAL A 93 -11.56 2.74 25.06
CA VAL A 93 -11.00 1.92 26.14
C VAL A 93 -10.05 2.76 27.01
N SER A 94 -9.25 3.62 26.40
CA SER A 94 -8.38 4.56 27.15
C SER A 94 -9.20 5.56 27.98
N LEU A 95 -10.31 6.05 27.43
CA LEU A 95 -11.25 6.94 28.11
C LEU A 95 -11.89 6.23 29.31
N LEU A 96 -12.39 5.01 29.09
CA LEU A 96 -13.00 4.21 30.16
C LEU A 96 -12.01 3.99 31.31
N TYR A 97 -10.78 3.56 31.00
CA TYR A 97 -9.74 3.40 32.01
C TYR A 97 -9.41 4.72 32.72
N GLY A 98 -9.17 5.81 31.99
CA GLY A 98 -8.78 7.08 32.58
C GLY A 98 -9.80 7.67 33.57
N LEU A 99 -11.09 7.42 33.34
CA LEU A 99 -12.19 7.91 34.19
C LEU A 99 -12.64 6.93 35.27
N THR A 100 -12.43 5.62 35.09
CA THR A 100 -12.85 4.60 36.09
C THR A 100 -11.69 4.05 36.91
N ARG A 101 -10.45 4.27 36.47
CA ARG A 101 -9.22 3.69 37.04
C ARG A 101 -9.28 2.17 37.24
N ASN A 102 -10.01 1.47 36.36
CA ASN A 102 -10.19 0.03 36.46
C ASN A 102 -8.96 -0.72 35.93
N GLU A 103 -8.09 -1.17 36.83
CA GLU A 103 -6.85 -1.91 36.53
C GLU A 103 -7.05 -3.16 35.69
N ALA A 104 -8.22 -3.82 35.76
CA ALA A 104 -8.49 -5.00 34.93
C ALA A 104 -8.48 -4.67 33.42
N ILE A 105 -8.79 -3.42 33.04
CA ILE A 105 -8.70 -2.96 31.65
C ILE A 105 -7.23 -2.89 31.19
N HIS A 106 -6.34 -2.39 32.06
CA HIS A 106 -4.90 -2.34 31.77
C HIS A 106 -4.30 -3.75 31.69
N GLN A 107 -4.72 -4.68 32.56
CA GLN A 107 -4.31 -6.08 32.45
C GLN A 107 -4.76 -6.74 31.14
N CYS A 108 -5.95 -6.42 30.62
CA CYS A 108 -6.40 -6.87 29.30
C CYS A 108 -5.45 -6.40 28.18
N HIS A 109 -4.93 -5.18 28.28
CA HIS A 109 -3.93 -4.63 27.37
C HIS A 109 -2.59 -5.39 27.46
N ILE A 110 -2.09 -5.60 28.68
CA ILE A 110 -0.84 -6.34 28.94
C ILE A 110 -0.90 -7.74 28.34
N GLN A 111 -1.96 -8.48 28.64
CA GLN A 111 -2.13 -9.83 28.12
C GLN A 111 -2.17 -9.86 26.59
N ALA A 112 -2.89 -8.91 25.97
CA ALA A 112 -3.02 -8.84 24.52
C ALA A 112 -1.68 -8.55 23.82
N TYR A 113 -0.93 -7.54 24.26
CA TYR A 113 0.35 -7.21 23.60
C TYR A 113 1.42 -8.27 23.84
N LYS A 114 1.49 -8.86 25.04
CA LYS A 114 2.46 -9.93 25.34
C LYS A 114 2.22 -11.16 24.47
N THR A 115 0.95 -11.54 24.28
CA THR A 115 0.57 -12.66 23.39
C THR A 115 1.04 -12.42 21.96
N VAL A 116 0.87 -11.20 21.44
CA VAL A 116 1.36 -10.85 20.09
C VAL A 116 2.88 -10.77 20.02
N LEU A 117 3.56 -10.31 21.08
CA LEU A 117 5.02 -10.24 21.12
C LEU A 117 5.67 -11.62 21.09
N VAL A 118 5.04 -12.66 21.66
CA VAL A 118 5.49 -14.06 21.49
C VAL A 118 5.47 -14.47 20.02
N GLU A 119 4.43 -14.08 19.27
CA GLU A 119 4.34 -14.37 17.84
C GLU A 119 5.35 -13.55 17.02
N ILE A 120 5.55 -12.27 17.36
CA ILE A 120 6.59 -11.42 16.75
C ILE A 120 7.98 -12.03 16.99
N GLU A 121 8.25 -12.46 18.23
CA GLU A 121 9.50 -13.12 18.59
C GLU A 121 9.74 -14.38 17.76
N ALA A 122 8.72 -15.23 17.58
CA ALA A 122 8.83 -16.43 16.74
C ALA A 122 9.17 -16.11 15.27
N ASN A 123 8.92 -14.88 14.80
CA ASN A 123 9.23 -14.41 13.47
C ASN A 123 10.54 -13.58 13.41
N ALA A 124 11.28 -13.43 14.51
CA ALA A 124 12.55 -12.69 14.51
C ALA A 124 13.60 -13.38 13.63
N GLN A 125 14.26 -12.61 12.77
CA GLN A 125 15.25 -13.13 11.81
C GLN A 125 16.61 -12.44 11.95
N SER A 126 17.66 -13.13 11.51
CA SER A 126 18.96 -12.52 11.19
C SER A 126 19.30 -12.74 9.71
N GLN A 127 20.21 -11.91 9.18
CA GLN A 127 20.77 -12.16 7.85
C GLN A 127 21.87 -13.23 7.93
N HIS A 128 21.75 -14.23 7.06
CA HIS A 128 22.73 -15.29 6.88
C HIS A 128 23.21 -15.29 5.42
N ASN A 129 24.20 -14.45 5.12
CA ASN A 129 24.75 -14.33 3.77
C ASN A 129 25.80 -15.42 3.50
N SER A 130 25.72 -16.06 2.34
CA SER A 130 26.78 -16.87 1.75
C SER A 130 27.63 -16.02 0.78
N ALA A 131 28.73 -16.58 0.26
CA ALA A 131 29.58 -15.91 -0.73
C ALA A 131 28.81 -15.50 -2.01
N THR A 132 27.76 -16.25 -2.37
CA THR A 132 27.04 -16.08 -3.64
C THR A 132 25.58 -15.63 -3.47
N GLN A 133 24.99 -15.75 -2.28
CA GLN A 133 23.58 -15.44 -2.04
C GLN A 133 23.33 -14.85 -0.66
N ARG A 134 22.36 -13.93 -0.58
CA ARG A 134 21.80 -13.50 0.71
C ARG A 134 20.78 -14.53 1.19
N GLY A 135 20.88 -14.91 2.47
CA GLY A 135 19.94 -15.78 3.14
C GLY A 135 19.43 -15.15 4.43
N TRP A 136 18.39 -15.74 4.98
CA TRP A 136 17.79 -15.35 6.24
C TRP A 136 17.60 -16.58 7.11
N GLU A 137 17.84 -16.41 8.40
CA GLU A 137 17.56 -17.42 9.42
C GLU A 137 16.43 -16.90 10.31
N THR A 138 15.41 -17.74 10.54
CA THR A 138 14.41 -17.46 11.58
C THR A 138 15.00 -17.90 12.91
N CYS A 139 15.45 -16.91 13.69
CA CYS A 139 16.10 -17.09 14.98
C CYS A 139 15.07 -17.33 16.09
N GLY A 140 13.94 -16.62 16.05
CA GLY A 140 12.86 -16.89 17.00
C GLY A 140 13.14 -16.43 18.44
N GLU A 141 14.11 -15.54 18.66
CA GLU A 141 14.52 -15.02 19.99
C GLU A 141 14.68 -13.49 19.96
N LEU A 142 14.10 -12.80 20.94
CA LEU A 142 14.20 -11.36 21.15
C LEU A 142 14.52 -11.02 22.62
N LEU A 143 15.09 -9.83 22.83
CA LEU A 143 15.20 -9.16 24.13
C LEU A 143 14.30 -7.93 24.07
N ILE A 144 13.44 -7.70 25.05
CA ILE A 144 12.43 -6.65 24.94
C ILE A 144 12.22 -5.96 26.29
N ALA A 145 12.21 -4.62 26.29
CA ALA A 145 11.83 -3.79 27.43
C ALA A 145 10.47 -3.11 27.16
N ASN A 146 9.53 -3.20 28.10
CA ASN A 146 8.21 -2.59 27.95
C ASN A 146 8.05 -1.35 28.82
N PHE A 147 7.53 -0.27 28.22
CA PHE A 147 7.21 0.98 28.91
C PHE A 147 5.75 1.33 28.65
N ASP A 148 4.93 1.21 29.69
CA ASP A 148 3.50 1.51 29.62
C ASP A 148 3.30 3.01 29.86
N HIS A 149 2.54 3.66 28.97
CA HIS A 149 2.18 5.07 29.06
C HIS A 149 0.66 5.22 29.02
N PHE A 150 0.13 6.18 29.80
CA PHE A 150 -1.32 6.37 29.97
C PHE A 150 -1.86 7.67 29.39
N LEU A 151 -0.98 8.59 28.99
CA LEU A 151 -1.34 9.94 28.56
C LEU A 151 -0.86 10.21 27.14
N SER A 152 -1.64 11.00 26.39
CA SER A 152 -1.13 11.61 25.16
C SER A 152 -0.10 12.70 25.48
N ARG A 153 0.58 13.24 24.47
CA ARG A 153 1.37 14.46 24.70
C ARG A 153 0.46 15.64 25.09
N PRO A 154 0.98 16.63 25.84
CA PRO A 154 0.19 17.77 26.31
C PRO A 154 -0.30 18.65 25.16
N CYS A 155 -1.51 19.17 25.31
CA CYS A 155 -2.11 20.15 24.41
C CYS A 155 -2.42 21.44 25.20
N GLU A 156 -2.27 22.57 24.51
CA GLU A 156 -2.63 23.89 25.05
C GLU A 156 -4.15 24.00 25.12
N VAL A 157 -4.67 24.40 26.28
CA VAL A 157 -6.09 24.65 26.53
C VAL A 157 -6.21 26.00 27.24
N LYS A 158 -7.13 26.84 26.76
CA LYS A 158 -7.50 28.07 27.46
C LYS A 158 -8.59 27.76 28.49
N LYS A 159 -8.32 28.06 29.75
CA LYS A 159 -9.27 27.94 30.86
C LYS A 159 -9.27 29.27 31.61
N ASP A 160 -10.43 29.91 31.70
CA ASP A 160 -10.62 31.18 32.43
C ASP A 160 -9.65 32.33 32.03
N GLY A 161 -9.24 32.35 30.75
CA GLY A 161 -8.29 33.34 30.23
C GLY A 161 -6.81 32.94 30.32
N GLU A 162 -6.48 31.90 31.09
CA GLU A 162 -5.12 31.37 31.24
C GLU A 162 -4.85 30.17 30.33
N ILE A 163 -3.58 29.99 29.96
CA ILE A 163 -3.11 28.85 29.17
C ILE A 163 -2.64 27.75 30.13
N ILE A 164 -3.36 26.62 30.12
CA ILE A 164 -2.96 25.40 30.81
C ILE A 164 -2.60 24.30 29.79
N TYR A 165 -1.72 23.38 30.20
CA TYR A 165 -1.34 22.23 29.39
C TYR A 165 -1.97 20.96 29.95
N VAL A 166 -2.85 20.35 29.15
CA VAL A 166 -3.59 19.15 29.56
C VAL A 166 -3.33 18.01 28.57
N SER A 167 -3.16 16.79 29.09
CA SER A 167 -3.06 15.58 28.25
C SER A 167 -4.38 14.80 28.26
N ASP A 168 -4.66 14.05 27.21
CA ASP A 168 -5.86 13.19 27.16
C ASP A 168 -5.50 11.73 27.52
N PRO A 169 -6.45 10.93 28.07
CA PRO A 169 -6.20 9.52 28.39
C PRO A 169 -5.87 8.70 27.14
N GLN A 170 -4.68 8.13 27.05
CA GLN A 170 -4.24 7.34 25.90
C GLN A 170 -3.30 6.23 26.34
N ILE A 171 -3.84 5.04 26.59
CA ILE A 171 -3.03 3.87 26.93
C ILE A 171 -2.25 3.42 25.69
N HIS A 172 -0.94 3.29 25.85
CA HIS A 172 -0.06 2.70 24.86
C HIS A 172 1.20 2.16 25.51
N THR A 173 1.74 1.08 24.95
CA THR A 173 2.98 0.47 25.45
C THR A 173 4.06 0.52 24.39
N HIS A 174 5.23 1.02 24.75
CA HIS A 174 6.44 0.98 23.94
C HIS A 174 7.25 -0.25 24.27
N CYS A 175 7.37 -1.18 23.32
CA CYS A 175 8.18 -2.38 23.45
C CYS A 175 9.50 -2.17 22.69
N LEU A 176 10.56 -1.87 23.43
CA LEU A 176 11.89 -1.54 22.90
C LEU A 176 12.73 -2.80 22.76
N ILE A 177 13.20 -3.05 21.55
CA ILE A 177 13.95 -4.25 21.16
C ILE A 177 15.34 -3.81 20.72
N PRO A 178 16.43 -4.16 21.46
CA PRO A 178 17.77 -3.88 20.99
C PRO A 178 18.03 -4.68 19.70
N ASN A 179 18.90 -4.16 18.85
CA ASN A 179 19.17 -4.75 17.53
C ASN A 179 20.01 -6.05 17.61
N VAL A 180 19.45 -7.08 18.27
CA VAL A 180 20.09 -8.36 18.54
C VAL A 180 19.09 -9.51 18.45
N THR A 181 19.54 -10.63 17.90
CA THR A 181 18.89 -11.94 17.99
C THR A 181 19.94 -13.05 18.06
N PHE A 182 19.57 -14.25 18.48
CA PHE A 182 20.48 -15.39 18.57
C PHE A 182 20.36 -16.30 17.33
N SER A 183 21.43 -16.41 16.55
CA SER A 183 21.50 -17.33 15.40
C SER A 183 21.85 -18.73 15.89
N HIS A 184 20.96 -19.69 15.62
CA HIS A 184 21.15 -21.10 15.94
C HIS A 184 22.09 -21.79 14.95
N ILE A 185 22.10 -21.37 13.68
CA ILE A 185 23.01 -21.86 12.65
C ILE A 185 24.45 -21.47 12.97
N ASN A 186 24.69 -20.22 13.36
CA ASN A 186 26.04 -19.71 13.66
C ASN A 186 26.40 -19.79 15.14
N ASN A 187 25.48 -20.27 15.99
CA ASN A 187 25.59 -20.34 17.44
C ASN A 187 26.14 -19.05 18.09
N ARG A 188 25.59 -17.89 17.69
CA ARG A 188 26.05 -16.57 18.16
C ARG A 188 24.97 -15.50 18.05
N PHE A 189 25.12 -14.44 18.84
CA PHE A 189 24.33 -13.21 18.68
C PHE A 189 24.66 -12.49 17.37
N GLN A 190 23.63 -12.02 16.68
CA GLN A 190 23.72 -11.28 15.42
C GLN A 190 22.72 -10.11 15.40
N ALA A 191 22.91 -9.21 14.43
CA ALA A 191 21.97 -8.11 14.20
C ALA A 191 20.60 -8.62 13.78
N LEU A 192 19.56 -8.00 14.33
CA LEU A 192 18.16 -8.31 14.06
C LEU A 192 17.73 -7.72 12.70
N GLU A 193 17.14 -8.57 11.86
CA GLU A 193 16.55 -8.20 10.57
C GLU A 193 15.04 -8.39 10.62
N LEU A 194 14.31 -7.29 10.76
CA LEU A 194 12.83 -7.29 10.81
C LEU A 194 12.18 -7.07 9.44
N GLY A 195 12.97 -6.74 8.41
CA GLY A 195 12.45 -6.24 7.14
C GLY A 195 11.56 -7.23 6.38
N ASN A 196 11.89 -8.53 6.43
CA ASN A 196 11.19 -9.55 5.66
C ASN A 196 10.12 -10.30 6.49
N SER A 197 10.36 -10.54 7.77
CA SER A 197 9.43 -11.28 8.61
C SER A 197 8.45 -10.39 9.36
N VAL A 198 8.90 -9.37 10.08
CA VAL A 198 8.03 -8.62 11.00
C VAL A 198 7.41 -7.38 10.35
N HIS A 199 8.20 -6.53 9.70
CA HIS A 199 7.69 -5.31 9.06
C HIS A 199 6.66 -5.60 7.96
N ARG A 200 6.87 -6.67 7.17
CA ARG A 200 5.93 -7.07 6.12
C ARG A 200 4.61 -7.63 6.67
N GLN A 201 4.57 -8.03 7.95
CA GLN A 201 3.41 -8.61 8.63
C GLN A 201 2.82 -7.66 9.70
N ALA A 202 3.28 -6.41 9.80
CA ALA A 202 2.86 -5.47 10.84
C ALA A 202 1.33 -5.30 10.95
N LYS A 203 0.62 -5.29 9.82
CA LYS A 203 -0.85 -5.22 9.78
C LYS A 203 -1.52 -6.43 10.46
N TYR A 204 -0.94 -7.61 10.31
CA TYR A 204 -1.42 -8.82 10.94
C TYR A 204 -1.21 -8.77 12.46
N PHE A 205 -0.02 -8.39 12.92
CA PHE A 205 0.23 -8.24 14.36
C PHE A 205 -0.66 -7.17 15.01
N GLU A 206 -0.93 -6.07 14.30
CA GLU A 206 -1.91 -5.06 14.75
C GLU A 206 -3.32 -5.65 14.89
N ALA A 207 -3.78 -6.40 13.89
CA ALA A 207 -5.09 -7.03 13.91
C ALA A 207 -5.19 -8.10 15.01
N ALA A 208 -4.15 -8.92 15.18
CA ALA A 208 -4.07 -9.92 16.24
C ALA A 208 -4.16 -9.27 17.63
N TYR A 209 -3.41 -8.17 17.86
CA TYR A 209 -3.48 -7.41 19.10
C TYR A 209 -4.89 -6.88 19.37
N HIS A 210 -5.52 -6.27 18.37
CA HIS A 210 -6.89 -5.77 18.52
C HIS A 210 -7.89 -6.89 18.79
N SER A 211 -7.69 -8.08 18.21
CA SER A 211 -8.58 -9.20 18.46
C SER A 211 -8.44 -9.77 19.88
N TYR A 212 -7.21 -9.99 20.36
CA TYR A 212 -6.98 -10.42 21.74
C TYR A 212 -7.49 -9.39 22.75
N LEU A 213 -7.22 -8.09 22.52
CA LEU A 213 -7.70 -7.04 23.42
C LEU A 213 -9.22 -7.00 23.49
N ALA A 214 -9.90 -7.04 22.33
CA ALA A 214 -11.36 -7.08 22.29
C ALA A 214 -11.91 -8.32 23.03
N LYS A 215 -11.31 -9.50 22.80
CA LYS A 215 -11.70 -10.74 23.48
C LYS A 215 -11.54 -10.64 25.00
N ASN A 216 -10.42 -10.08 25.48
CA ASN A 216 -10.14 -9.93 26.90
C ASN A 216 -11.14 -8.95 27.56
N LEU A 217 -11.46 -7.83 26.89
CA LEU A 217 -12.45 -6.87 27.36
C LEU A 217 -13.87 -7.48 27.39
N GLU A 218 -14.22 -8.30 26.41
CA GLU A 218 -15.50 -9.03 26.39
C GLU A 218 -15.62 -10.04 27.51
N LYS A 219 -14.54 -10.77 27.83
CA LYS A 219 -14.47 -11.64 29.01
C LYS A 219 -14.66 -10.86 30.32
N LEU A 220 -14.25 -9.60 30.36
CA LEU A 220 -14.41 -8.71 31.50
C LEU A 220 -15.84 -8.12 31.61
N GLY A 221 -16.69 -8.32 30.60
CA GLY A 221 -18.08 -7.85 30.54
C GLY A 221 -18.32 -6.64 29.65
N PHE A 222 -17.30 -6.14 28.95
CA PHE A 222 -17.46 -4.98 28.06
C PHE A 222 -17.83 -5.39 26.64
N ARG A 223 -18.79 -4.69 26.03
CA ARG A 223 -19.18 -4.92 24.63
C ARG A 223 -18.33 -4.11 23.66
N THR A 224 -17.93 -4.72 22.54
CA THR A 224 -17.16 -4.06 21.47
C THR A 224 -17.98 -3.92 20.19
N ARG A 225 -17.73 -2.84 19.43
CA ARG A 225 -18.22 -2.65 18.06
C ARG A 225 -17.05 -2.42 17.11
N ILE A 226 -17.10 -3.05 15.94
CA ILE A 226 -16.07 -2.90 14.91
C ILE A 226 -16.25 -1.56 14.21
N THR A 227 -15.15 -0.86 14.00
CA THR A 227 -15.06 0.38 13.22
C THR A 227 -14.18 0.15 11.99
N ARG A 228 -14.08 1.17 11.12
CA ARG A 228 -13.26 1.11 9.90
C ARG A 228 -11.83 0.63 10.13
N ASP A 229 -11.16 1.01 11.22
CA ASP A 229 -9.74 0.70 11.43
C ASP A 229 -9.51 -0.30 12.59
N ARG A 230 -10.44 -0.39 13.54
CA ARG A 230 -10.24 -1.07 14.83
C ARG A 230 -11.59 -1.49 15.43
N PHE A 231 -11.70 -1.57 16.75
CA PHE A 231 -12.96 -1.61 17.48
C PHE A 231 -13.03 -0.45 18.49
N GLU A 232 -14.24 -0.10 18.92
CA GLU A 232 -14.48 0.78 20.08
C GLU A 232 -15.50 0.10 21.01
N LEU A 233 -15.66 0.60 22.23
CA LEU A 233 -16.63 0.09 23.20
C LEU A 233 -18.05 0.55 22.85
N VAL A 234 -19.01 -0.36 23.00
CA VAL A 234 -20.44 -0.01 22.96
C VAL A 234 -20.78 0.83 24.20
N GLY A 235 -21.64 1.83 24.04
CA GLY A 235 -22.02 2.75 25.11
C GLY A 235 -21.13 3.98 25.26
N ILE A 236 -20.02 4.06 24.51
CA ILE A 236 -19.20 5.27 24.40
C ILE A 236 -19.39 5.85 22.99
N SER A 237 -19.97 7.03 22.86
CA SER A 237 -20.31 7.65 21.57
C SER A 237 -19.06 8.18 20.84
N ARG A 238 -19.21 8.47 19.54
CA ARG A 238 -18.11 9.08 18.76
C ARG A 238 -17.85 10.51 19.22
N GLU A 239 -18.90 11.24 19.58
CA GLU A 239 -18.85 12.60 20.11
C GLU A 239 -17.99 12.61 21.39
N GLN A 240 -18.24 11.67 22.30
CA GLN A 240 -17.44 11.47 23.51
C GLN A 240 -15.98 11.17 23.17
N ILE A 241 -15.69 10.23 22.26
CA ILE A 241 -14.32 9.95 21.81
C ILE A 241 -13.62 11.22 21.28
N MET A 242 -14.34 12.06 20.54
CA MET A 242 -13.82 13.30 19.99
C MET A 242 -13.55 14.37 21.06
N LEU A 243 -14.29 14.42 22.16
CA LEU A 243 -14.02 15.32 23.30
C LEU A 243 -12.67 15.05 23.96
N PHE A 244 -12.19 13.80 23.90
CA PHE A 244 -10.89 13.38 24.44
C PHE A 244 -9.83 13.19 23.36
N SER A 245 -10.04 13.73 22.17
CA SER A 245 -9.10 13.64 21.05
C SER A 245 -8.51 15.01 20.69
N ASN A 246 -8.15 15.82 21.68
CA ASN A 246 -7.66 17.19 21.47
C ASN A 246 -6.38 17.20 20.64
N ARG A 247 -5.46 16.27 20.90
CA ARG A 247 -4.26 16.09 20.08
C ARG A 247 -4.61 15.86 18.60
N THR A 248 -5.62 15.05 18.32
CA THR A 248 -6.10 14.83 16.94
C THR A 248 -6.70 16.12 16.39
N LYS A 249 -7.50 16.86 17.15
CA LYS A 249 -8.07 18.16 16.73
C LYS A 249 -6.98 19.20 16.42
N THR A 250 -6.02 19.39 17.30
CA THR A 250 -4.89 20.32 17.10
C THR A 250 -4.06 19.92 15.89
N ILE A 251 -3.74 18.62 15.77
CA ILE A 251 -3.04 18.09 14.61
C ILE A 251 -3.86 18.32 13.33
N ASP A 252 -5.17 18.10 13.38
CA ASP A 252 -6.07 18.25 12.24
C ASP A 252 -6.25 19.71 11.83
N GLN A 253 -6.28 20.63 12.80
CA GLN A 253 -6.33 22.08 12.58
C GLN A 253 -5.02 22.62 12.02
N VAL A 254 -3.88 22.30 12.63
CA VAL A 254 -2.55 22.64 12.11
C VAL A 254 -2.35 22.01 10.72
N ALA A 255 -2.88 20.81 10.52
CA ALA A 255 -2.85 20.17 9.22
C ALA A 255 -3.75 20.90 8.22
N LEU A 256 -4.96 21.34 8.60
CA LEU A 256 -5.85 22.15 7.77
C LEU A 256 -5.19 23.48 7.36
N GLU A 257 -4.62 24.21 8.32
CA GLU A 257 -3.92 25.49 8.13
C GLU A 257 -2.71 25.35 7.20
N LYS A 258 -1.96 24.24 7.33
CA LYS A 258 -0.82 23.94 6.47
C LYS A 258 -1.18 23.20 5.18
N GLY A 259 -2.48 23.01 4.89
CA GLY A 259 -2.96 22.24 3.73
C GLY A 259 -2.55 20.76 3.74
N ILE A 260 -2.15 20.24 4.89
CA ILE A 260 -1.75 18.86 5.15
C ILE A 260 -3.01 18.03 5.43
N SER A 261 -3.22 16.97 4.66
CA SER A 261 -4.48 16.20 4.71
C SER A 261 -4.34 14.76 5.21
N ASN A 262 -3.16 14.29 5.65
CA ASN A 262 -2.95 12.86 5.95
C ASN A 262 -2.18 12.50 7.24
N LYS A 263 -2.48 11.28 7.73
CA LYS A 263 -2.10 10.65 9.01
C LYS A 263 -0.59 10.58 9.30
N SER A 264 0.25 10.36 8.30
CA SER A 264 1.72 10.26 8.44
C SER A 264 2.42 11.64 8.45
N SER A 265 1.84 12.66 7.81
CA SER A 265 2.33 14.04 7.97
C SER A 265 1.85 14.64 9.29
N LYS A 266 0.62 14.29 9.68
CA LYS A 266 0.04 14.53 11.01
C LYS A 266 0.92 13.95 12.12
N SER A 267 1.47 12.74 11.97
CA SER A 267 2.40 12.15 12.97
C SER A 267 3.77 12.85 13.02
N LYS A 268 4.32 13.32 11.89
CA LYS A 268 5.54 14.17 11.87
C LYS A 268 5.28 15.57 12.47
N LEU A 269 4.12 16.19 12.21
CA LEU A 269 3.68 17.41 12.91
C LEU A 269 3.57 17.18 14.41
N ALA A 270 3.05 16.01 14.82
CA ALA A 270 2.92 15.61 16.21
C ALA A 270 4.25 15.41 16.96
N LEU A 271 5.35 15.25 16.20
CA LEU A 271 6.75 15.24 16.69
C LEU A 271 7.34 16.66 16.79
N LEU A 272 6.88 17.59 15.95
CA LEU A 272 7.40 18.95 15.80
C LEU A 272 6.67 20.01 16.64
N THR A 273 5.50 19.70 17.22
CA THR A 273 4.78 20.61 18.12
C THR A 273 5.61 20.86 19.39
N ARG A 274 5.92 22.15 19.64
CA ARG A 274 6.86 22.68 20.65
C ARG A 274 6.56 22.31 22.11
N ASN A 275 5.39 21.75 22.42
CA ASN A 275 4.89 21.61 23.80
C ASN A 275 5.33 20.31 24.51
N ALA A 276 6.28 19.56 23.95
CA ALA A 276 6.79 18.33 24.57
C ALA A 276 7.52 18.54 25.89
N LYS A 277 7.89 19.79 26.22
CA LYS A 277 8.55 20.18 27.49
C LYS A 277 7.66 21.06 28.39
N ALA A 278 6.38 21.25 28.02
CA ALA A 278 5.47 22.05 28.83
C ALA A 278 5.00 21.26 30.05
N LYS A 279 5.03 21.89 31.23
CA LYS A 279 4.61 21.28 32.49
C LYS A 279 3.09 21.06 32.45
N VAL A 280 2.66 19.81 32.53
CA VAL A 280 1.24 19.42 32.58
C VAL A 280 0.67 19.80 33.95
N VAL A 281 -0.61 20.14 33.98
CA VAL A 281 -1.35 20.31 35.24
C VAL A 281 -1.30 19.02 36.09
N GLY A 282 -1.48 19.15 37.41
CA GLY A 282 -1.38 18.03 38.35
C GLY A 282 -2.45 16.94 38.11
N GLU A 283 -2.26 15.77 38.73
CA GLU A 283 -3.13 14.59 38.50
C GLU A 283 -4.61 14.87 38.76
N GLU A 284 -4.92 15.45 39.92
CA GLU A 284 -6.30 15.76 40.30
C GLU A 284 -6.92 16.79 39.35
N GLU A 285 -6.19 17.85 39.01
CA GLU A 285 -6.66 18.88 38.10
C GLU A 285 -6.93 18.32 36.69
N GLN A 286 -6.08 17.42 36.22
CA GLN A 286 -6.26 16.77 34.92
C GLN A 286 -7.43 15.77 34.94
N TYR A 287 -7.69 15.07 36.05
CA TYR A 287 -8.86 14.21 36.22
C TYR A 287 -10.16 15.01 36.25
N GLU A 288 -10.21 16.12 37.00
CA GLU A 288 -11.36 17.01 37.03
C GLU A 288 -11.61 17.67 35.67
N HIS A 289 -10.54 18.01 34.94
CA HIS A 289 -10.65 18.48 33.56
C HIS A 289 -11.20 17.41 32.60
N TRP A 290 -10.96 16.14 32.85
CA TRP A 290 -11.56 15.07 32.06
C TRP A 290 -13.02 14.88 32.41
N LYS A 291 -13.36 14.85 33.70
CA LYS A 291 -14.73 14.70 34.20
C LYS A 291 -15.63 15.83 33.70
N SER A 292 -15.16 17.08 33.73
CA SER A 292 -15.93 18.25 33.29
C SER A 292 -16.27 18.28 31.79
N ARG A 293 -15.61 17.46 30.96
CA ARG A 293 -15.93 17.32 29.54
C ARG A 293 -17.15 16.45 29.28
N LEU A 294 -17.63 15.72 30.27
CA LEU A 294 -18.82 14.87 30.17
C LEU A 294 -19.94 15.46 31.03
N SER A 295 -21.19 15.26 30.60
CA SER A 295 -22.31 15.47 31.51
C SER A 295 -22.30 14.42 32.62
N GLU A 296 -22.90 14.73 33.77
CA GLU A 296 -22.98 13.82 34.92
C GLU A 296 -23.59 12.46 34.53
N LYS A 297 -24.66 12.47 33.73
CA LYS A 297 -25.30 11.26 33.19
C LYS A 297 -24.35 10.42 32.33
N GLU A 298 -23.53 11.07 31.49
CA GLU A 298 -22.56 10.38 30.64
C GLU A 298 -21.41 9.79 31.46
N PHE A 299 -20.93 10.50 32.48
CA PHE A 299 -19.91 10.02 33.39
C PHE A 299 -20.39 8.80 34.18
N GLU A 300 -21.59 8.87 34.78
CA GLU A 300 -22.19 7.73 35.49
C GLU A 300 -22.43 6.52 34.57
N ALA A 301 -22.79 6.75 33.31
CA ALA A 301 -23.03 5.68 32.36
C ALA A 301 -21.78 4.82 32.10
N LEU A 302 -20.57 5.37 32.24
CA LEU A 302 -19.32 4.63 32.06
C LEU A 302 -19.18 3.47 33.07
N PHE A 303 -19.59 3.69 34.32
CA PHE A 303 -19.53 2.66 35.37
C PHE A 303 -20.58 1.55 35.17
N LYS A 304 -21.63 1.81 34.39
CA LYS A 304 -22.71 0.86 34.11
C LYS A 304 -22.46 0.00 32.85
N LEU A 305 -21.37 0.22 32.12
CA LEU A 305 -21.08 -0.48 30.85
C LEU A 305 -20.85 -2.00 31.00
N LYS A 306 -20.42 -2.47 32.18
CA LYS A 306 -20.08 -3.88 32.45
C LYS A 306 -21.31 -4.80 32.53
N ASN A 307 -22.50 -4.26 32.79
CA ASN A 307 -23.69 -5.03 33.17
C ASN A 307 -24.79 -5.07 32.09
N GLN A 308 -24.48 -4.74 30.84
CA GLN A 308 -25.46 -4.85 29.76
C GLN A 308 -25.63 -6.31 29.33
N THR A 309 -26.86 -6.81 29.32
CA THR A 309 -27.22 -8.16 28.86
C THR A 309 -26.58 -8.47 27.51
N ILE A 310 -25.82 -9.58 27.45
CA ILE A 310 -25.15 -10.04 26.23
C ILE A 310 -26.19 -10.71 25.33
N ASP A 311 -27.00 -9.92 24.62
CA ASP A 311 -27.71 -10.44 23.44
C ASP A 311 -26.71 -11.06 22.46
N LYS A 312 -27.10 -12.17 21.80
CA LYS A 312 -26.28 -12.86 20.79
C LYS A 312 -25.79 -11.87 19.74
N ARG A 313 -24.47 -11.67 19.67
CA ARG A 313 -23.82 -10.88 18.62
C ARG A 313 -23.89 -11.66 17.30
N ASP A 314 -24.12 -10.95 16.20
CA ASP A 314 -23.87 -11.50 14.86
C ASP A 314 -22.36 -11.74 14.72
N SER A 315 -21.92 -12.96 15.03
CA SER A 315 -20.53 -13.39 14.88
C SER A 315 -20.31 -13.96 13.48
N ILE A 316 -19.33 -13.42 12.76
CA ILE A 316 -18.87 -14.01 11.51
C ILE A 316 -18.05 -15.27 11.81
N SER A 317 -18.32 -16.36 11.10
CA SER A 317 -17.50 -17.58 11.20
C SER A 317 -16.10 -17.35 10.63
N ALA A 318 -15.10 -18.09 11.12
CA ALA A 318 -13.74 -18.00 10.63
C ALA A 318 -13.64 -18.31 9.12
N ASP A 319 -14.40 -19.29 8.63
CA ASP A 319 -14.42 -19.67 7.22
C ASP A 319 -15.00 -18.56 6.33
N LEU A 320 -16.11 -17.93 6.74
CA LEU A 320 -16.69 -16.80 6.00
C LEU A 320 -15.78 -15.55 6.05
N ALA A 321 -15.09 -15.32 7.17
CA ALA A 321 -14.13 -14.22 7.29
C ALA A 321 -12.93 -14.39 6.35
N ILE A 322 -12.40 -15.61 6.25
CA ILE A 322 -11.33 -15.96 5.30
C ILE A 322 -11.82 -15.83 3.85
N GLU A 323 -13.02 -16.31 3.54
CA GLU A 323 -13.60 -16.19 2.20
C GLU A 323 -13.71 -14.72 1.76
N LYS A 324 -14.34 -13.87 2.57
CA LYS A 324 -14.44 -12.42 2.33
C LYS A 324 -13.07 -11.77 2.21
N SER A 325 -12.11 -12.21 3.03
CA SER A 325 -10.75 -11.69 2.93
C SER A 325 -10.06 -12.07 1.63
N ILE A 326 -10.23 -13.29 1.13
CA ILE A 326 -9.67 -13.72 -0.15
C ILE A 326 -10.30 -12.94 -1.29
N GLN A 327 -11.63 -12.77 -1.29
CA GLN A 327 -12.36 -11.98 -2.30
C GLN A 327 -11.85 -10.53 -2.34
N HIS A 328 -11.71 -9.88 -1.18
CA HIS A 328 -11.12 -8.54 -1.06
C HIS A 328 -9.74 -8.42 -1.72
N HIS A 329 -8.83 -9.38 -1.50
CA HIS A 329 -7.47 -9.34 -2.08
C HIS A 329 -7.43 -9.73 -3.56
N CYS A 330 -8.30 -10.65 -3.99
CA CYS A 330 -8.44 -11.12 -5.36
C CYS A 330 -8.92 -10.05 -6.34
N GLU A 331 -9.61 -9.00 -5.87
CA GLU A 331 -10.05 -7.88 -6.72
C GLU A 331 -8.85 -7.23 -7.46
N ARG A 332 -7.70 -7.15 -6.78
CA ARG A 332 -6.54 -6.36 -7.24
C ARG A 332 -5.24 -7.16 -7.41
N ASN A 333 -5.15 -8.38 -6.87
CA ASN A 333 -3.93 -9.17 -6.88
C ASN A 333 -4.18 -10.65 -7.26
N SER A 334 -3.33 -11.22 -8.10
CA SER A 334 -3.34 -12.67 -8.40
C SER A 334 -2.70 -13.50 -7.29
N ALA A 335 -1.78 -12.91 -6.54
CA ALA A 335 -1.12 -13.50 -5.40
C ALA A 335 -1.05 -12.48 -4.26
N PHE A 336 -1.29 -12.92 -3.04
CA PHE A 336 -1.41 -12.06 -1.86
C PHE A 336 -0.68 -12.66 -0.67
N LYS A 337 -0.21 -11.82 0.25
CA LYS A 337 0.48 -12.30 1.45
C LYS A 337 -0.53 -12.96 2.37
N GLN A 338 -0.14 -14.09 2.96
CA GLN A 338 -0.96 -14.75 3.98
C GLN A 338 -1.29 -13.82 5.15
N SER A 339 -0.34 -13.00 5.59
CA SER A 339 -0.55 -12.04 6.68
C SER A 339 -1.63 -11.01 6.36
N ASP A 340 -1.72 -10.55 5.11
CA ASP A 340 -2.74 -9.57 4.71
C ASP A 340 -4.16 -10.18 4.70
N VAL A 341 -4.27 -11.49 4.38
CA VAL A 341 -5.53 -12.24 4.47
C VAL A 341 -5.96 -12.43 5.92
N LEU A 342 -5.05 -12.92 6.76
CA LEU A 342 -5.33 -13.14 8.19
C LEU A 342 -5.70 -11.82 8.90
N ALA A 343 -5.00 -10.73 8.59
CA ALA A 343 -5.29 -9.41 9.16
C ALA A 343 -6.70 -8.92 8.84
N TYR A 344 -7.13 -9.04 7.59
CA TYR A 344 -8.46 -8.60 7.18
C TYR A 344 -9.55 -9.52 7.74
N ALA A 345 -9.33 -10.85 7.77
CA ALA A 345 -10.26 -11.78 8.40
C ALA A 345 -10.48 -11.49 9.89
N LEU A 346 -9.41 -11.24 10.66
CA LEU A 346 -9.49 -10.84 12.07
C LEU A 346 -10.29 -9.55 12.25
N LYS A 347 -10.06 -8.56 11.38
CA LYS A 347 -10.76 -7.27 11.41
C LYS A 347 -12.28 -7.40 11.23
N LEU A 348 -12.75 -8.38 10.46
CA LEU A 348 -14.18 -8.66 10.30
C LEU A 348 -14.82 -9.21 11.58
N GLY A 349 -14.03 -9.79 12.48
CA GLY A 349 -14.49 -10.46 13.69
C GLY A 349 -13.71 -10.08 14.95
N TYR A 350 -13.28 -8.82 15.11
CA TYR A 350 -12.62 -8.42 16.36
C TYR A 350 -13.52 -8.72 17.58
N GLY A 351 -12.94 -9.43 18.55
CA GLY A 351 -13.61 -9.94 19.75
C GLY A 351 -14.15 -11.37 19.59
N THR A 352 -14.52 -11.78 18.37
CA THR A 352 -15.09 -13.10 18.10
C THR A 352 -14.12 -14.09 17.47
N LEU A 353 -13.13 -13.63 16.71
CA LEU A 353 -12.14 -14.45 16.00
C LEU A 353 -10.73 -14.20 16.52
N LEU A 354 -10.02 -15.24 16.91
CA LEU A 354 -8.61 -15.17 17.29
C LEU A 354 -7.70 -15.63 16.14
N PRO A 355 -6.39 -15.30 16.18
CA PRO A 355 -5.44 -15.72 15.15
C PRO A 355 -5.45 -17.22 14.84
N GLU A 356 -5.61 -18.07 15.86
CA GLU A 356 -5.74 -19.52 15.74
C GLU A 356 -6.96 -19.93 14.90
N ASP A 357 -8.10 -19.28 15.08
CA ASP A 357 -9.35 -19.59 14.37
C ASP A 357 -9.20 -19.36 12.87
N VAL A 358 -8.68 -18.19 12.49
CA VAL A 358 -8.50 -17.80 11.09
C VAL A 358 -7.38 -18.58 10.40
N LYS A 359 -6.31 -18.95 11.13
CA LYS A 359 -5.24 -19.81 10.62
C LYS A 359 -5.76 -21.23 10.36
N ALA A 360 -6.58 -21.77 11.27
CA ALA A 360 -7.20 -23.08 11.09
C ALA A 360 -8.16 -23.08 9.88
N ALA A 361 -9.03 -22.08 9.76
CA ALA A 361 -9.92 -21.91 8.61
C ALA A 361 -9.16 -21.83 7.29
N LEU A 362 -8.08 -21.03 7.23
CA LEU A 362 -7.24 -20.95 6.03
C LEU A 362 -6.51 -22.26 5.70
N THR A 363 -6.27 -23.13 6.68
CA THR A 363 -5.57 -24.41 6.48
C THR A 363 -6.52 -25.48 5.97
N ARG A 364 -7.81 -25.43 6.31
CA ARG A 364 -8.84 -26.35 5.81
C ARG A 364 -9.21 -26.15 4.34
N ARG A 365 -8.90 -24.98 3.76
CA ARG A 365 -9.21 -24.66 2.37
C ARG A 365 -8.32 -25.45 1.40
N ASP A 366 -8.95 -26.16 0.48
CA ASP A 366 -8.29 -26.94 -0.56
C ASP A 366 -8.06 -26.12 -1.85
N ASP A 367 -8.77 -25.01 -2.02
CA ASP A 367 -8.70 -24.11 -3.19
C ASP A 367 -7.53 -23.12 -3.13
N ILE A 368 -6.70 -23.18 -2.08
CA ILE A 368 -5.58 -22.27 -1.85
C ILE A 368 -4.24 -22.96 -2.10
N ILE A 369 -3.40 -22.30 -2.89
CA ILE A 369 -2.02 -22.68 -3.19
C ILE A 369 -1.09 -21.75 -2.42
N LYS A 370 -0.08 -22.30 -1.73
CA LYS A 370 0.83 -21.54 -0.85
C LYS A 370 2.27 -21.73 -1.28
N ALA A 371 3.04 -20.65 -1.34
CA ALA A 371 4.49 -20.71 -1.56
C ALA A 371 5.21 -19.59 -0.78
N GLU A 372 6.47 -19.83 -0.42
CA GLU A 372 7.30 -18.81 0.23
C GLU A 372 8.12 -18.01 -0.79
N ILE A 373 8.15 -16.69 -0.62
CA ILE A 373 8.97 -15.76 -1.41
C ILE A 373 9.72 -14.86 -0.44
N ASP A 374 11.05 -14.94 -0.43
CA ASP A 374 11.92 -14.22 0.51
C ASP A 374 11.47 -14.40 1.98
N THR A 375 11.16 -15.65 2.38
CA THR A 375 10.62 -16.04 3.71
C THR A 375 9.21 -15.54 4.02
N VAL A 376 8.53 -14.89 3.07
CA VAL A 376 7.15 -14.43 3.23
C VAL A 376 6.20 -15.44 2.60
N PRO A 377 5.19 -15.94 3.33
CA PRO A 377 4.16 -16.80 2.76
C PRO A 377 3.21 -16.00 1.86
N PHE A 378 3.11 -16.43 0.60
CA PHE A 378 2.16 -15.95 -0.39
C PHE A 378 1.13 -17.04 -0.70
N LEU A 379 -0.07 -16.58 -1.04
CA LEU A 379 -1.24 -17.38 -1.36
C LEU A 379 -1.75 -16.99 -2.76
N THR A 380 -2.32 -17.96 -3.47
CA THR A 380 -3.18 -17.75 -4.63
C THR A 380 -4.33 -18.76 -4.60
N THR A 381 -5.33 -18.59 -5.46
CA THR A 381 -6.47 -19.53 -5.57
C THR A 381 -6.33 -20.40 -6.82
N LYS A 382 -6.93 -21.59 -6.80
CA LYS A 382 -7.06 -22.45 -7.99
C LYS A 382 -7.74 -21.70 -9.15
N ASP A 383 -8.72 -20.84 -8.87
CA ASP A 383 -9.40 -20.04 -9.89
C ASP A 383 -8.48 -19.00 -10.55
N MET A 384 -7.60 -18.33 -9.78
CA MET A 384 -6.62 -17.40 -10.34
C MET A 384 -5.63 -18.10 -11.26
N ILE A 385 -5.18 -19.30 -10.88
CA ILE A 385 -4.33 -20.14 -11.73
C ILE A 385 -5.08 -20.52 -13.01
N ARG A 386 -6.35 -20.94 -12.91
CA ARG A 386 -7.19 -21.27 -14.07
C ARG A 386 -7.32 -20.08 -15.01
N GLN A 387 -7.64 -18.89 -14.50
CA GLN A 387 -7.81 -17.68 -15.29
C GLN A 387 -6.51 -17.29 -16.05
N GLU A 388 -5.36 -17.38 -15.39
CA GLU A 388 -4.06 -17.17 -16.05
C GLU A 388 -3.75 -18.28 -17.07
N SER A 389 -4.15 -19.53 -16.81
CA SER A 389 -3.89 -20.68 -17.68
C SER A 389 -4.71 -20.59 -18.96
N GLU A 390 -5.99 -20.20 -18.84
CA GLU A 390 -6.89 -19.97 -19.98
C GLU A 390 -6.33 -18.93 -20.95
N LEU A 391 -5.72 -17.87 -20.42
CA LEU A 391 -5.09 -16.82 -21.21
C LEU A 391 -3.90 -17.36 -22.03
N VAL A 392 -3.03 -18.17 -21.42
CA VAL A 392 -1.90 -18.82 -22.11
C VAL A 392 -2.38 -19.86 -23.12
N MET A 393 -3.33 -20.70 -22.73
CA MET A 393 -3.90 -21.76 -23.56
C MET A 393 -4.50 -21.19 -24.84
N ARG A 394 -5.37 -20.17 -24.74
CA ARG A 394 -6.02 -19.53 -25.89
C ARG A 394 -5.02 -18.88 -26.84
N ALA A 395 -3.95 -18.28 -26.29
CA ALA A 395 -2.88 -17.72 -27.11
C ALA A 395 -2.15 -18.80 -27.92
N ASN A 396 -1.87 -19.95 -27.31
CA ASN A 396 -1.20 -21.07 -27.95
C ASN A 396 -2.08 -21.79 -28.98
N GLU A 397 -3.35 -22.06 -28.65
CA GLU A 397 -4.33 -22.67 -29.58
C GLU A 397 -4.54 -21.85 -30.84
N GLY A 398 -4.47 -20.52 -30.73
CA GLY A 398 -4.67 -19.60 -31.84
C GLY A 398 -3.47 -19.44 -32.78
N LYS A 399 -2.36 -20.13 -32.53
CA LYS A 399 -1.14 -20.01 -33.34
C LYS A 399 -1.36 -20.58 -34.74
N GLY A 400 -1.03 -19.80 -35.76
CA GLY A 400 -1.21 -20.21 -37.16
C GLY A 400 -2.67 -20.45 -37.60
N ALA A 401 -3.66 -20.08 -36.79
CA ALA A 401 -5.07 -20.38 -37.04
C ALA A 401 -5.72 -19.49 -38.12
N PHE A 402 -5.03 -18.44 -38.58
CA PHE A 402 -5.56 -17.46 -39.53
C PHE A 402 -4.65 -17.29 -40.75
N ALA A 403 -5.23 -16.84 -41.87
CA ALA A 403 -4.45 -16.26 -42.97
C ALA A 403 -3.75 -14.96 -42.52
N PRO A 404 -2.65 -14.55 -43.18
CA PRO A 404 -2.03 -13.23 -42.99
C PRO A 404 -3.07 -12.11 -43.02
N ILE A 405 -2.89 -11.06 -42.21
CA ILE A 405 -3.78 -9.89 -42.24
C ILE A 405 -3.67 -9.24 -43.61
N PHE A 406 -2.45 -8.95 -44.04
CA PHE A 406 -2.13 -8.44 -45.37
C PHE A 406 -0.73 -8.95 -45.77
N GLN A 407 -0.70 -9.91 -46.68
CA GLN A 407 0.54 -10.48 -47.21
C GLN A 407 1.29 -9.48 -48.10
N ASN A 408 2.62 -9.45 -48.00
CA ASN A 408 3.52 -8.64 -48.84
C ASN A 408 3.31 -7.11 -48.81
N TYR A 409 2.70 -6.56 -47.76
CA TYR A 409 2.56 -5.11 -47.61
C TYR A 409 3.92 -4.41 -47.48
N SER A 410 4.12 -3.32 -48.24
CA SER A 410 5.28 -2.44 -48.13
C SER A 410 4.89 -1.13 -47.43
N PRO A 411 5.48 -0.80 -46.25
CA PRO A 411 5.18 0.43 -45.54
C PRO A 411 5.45 1.68 -46.38
N LYS A 412 4.47 2.57 -46.48
CA LYS A 412 4.51 3.77 -47.34
C LYS A 412 5.15 4.98 -46.65
N GLN A 413 5.11 5.07 -45.33
CA GLN A 413 5.64 6.21 -44.58
C GLN A 413 7.17 6.23 -44.53
N HIS A 414 7.78 7.29 -45.10
CA HIS A 414 9.22 7.51 -45.09
C HIS A 414 9.80 7.83 -43.70
N LEU A 415 9.00 8.41 -42.79
CA LEU A 415 9.43 8.81 -41.44
C LEU A 415 9.59 7.62 -40.47
N LEU A 416 9.20 6.41 -40.88
CA LEU A 416 9.35 5.20 -40.07
C LEU A 416 10.77 4.67 -40.15
N ASN A 417 11.35 4.31 -39.02
CA ASN A 417 12.65 3.62 -38.98
C ASN A 417 12.52 2.14 -39.35
N ASP A 418 13.64 1.47 -39.62
CA ASP A 418 13.63 0.07 -40.08
C ASP A 418 13.02 -0.90 -39.07
N GLN A 419 13.18 -0.66 -37.76
CA GLN A 419 12.52 -1.47 -36.74
C GLN A 419 11.01 -1.34 -36.81
N GLN A 420 10.49 -0.12 -37.01
CA GLN A 420 9.05 0.13 -37.18
C GLN A 420 8.52 -0.47 -38.48
N LYS A 421 9.25 -0.33 -39.59
CA LYS A 421 8.88 -0.94 -40.89
C LYS A 421 8.83 -2.47 -40.80
N ASN A 422 9.83 -3.09 -40.18
CA ASN A 422 9.85 -4.53 -39.96
C ASN A 422 8.72 -4.98 -39.02
N ALA A 423 8.44 -4.22 -37.96
CA ALA A 423 7.34 -4.51 -37.06
C ALA A 423 5.98 -4.51 -37.76
N ILE A 424 5.74 -3.55 -38.67
CA ILE A 424 4.51 -3.51 -39.49
C ILE A 424 4.40 -4.77 -40.34
N LYS A 425 5.48 -5.16 -41.04
CA LYS A 425 5.52 -6.39 -41.85
C LYS A 425 5.23 -7.62 -41.01
N GLN A 426 5.80 -7.72 -39.81
CA GLN A 426 5.58 -8.86 -38.92
C GLN A 426 4.14 -8.94 -38.41
N ILE A 427 3.53 -7.81 -38.06
CA ILE A 427 2.12 -7.75 -37.64
C ILE A 427 1.20 -8.16 -38.78
N LEU A 428 1.39 -7.57 -39.97
CA LEU A 428 0.50 -7.81 -41.11
C LEU A 428 0.65 -9.22 -41.70
N ASN A 429 1.84 -9.82 -41.65
CA ASN A 429 2.07 -11.20 -42.09
C ASN A 429 1.72 -12.25 -41.03
N SER A 430 1.41 -11.85 -39.79
CA SER A 430 1.09 -12.80 -38.72
C SER A 430 -0.07 -13.69 -39.12
N ARG A 431 -0.02 -14.97 -38.74
CA ARG A 431 -1.11 -15.94 -38.89
C ARG A 431 -1.79 -16.30 -37.56
N ASP A 432 -1.37 -15.64 -36.48
CA ASP A 432 -1.81 -15.99 -35.13
C ASP A 432 -3.10 -15.25 -34.77
N PHE A 433 -3.90 -15.85 -33.89
CA PHE A 433 -5.06 -15.22 -33.27
C PHE A 433 -4.68 -13.93 -32.52
N ILE A 434 -3.53 -13.95 -31.83
CA ILE A 434 -3.01 -12.84 -31.04
C ILE A 434 -1.63 -12.46 -31.56
N THR A 435 -1.40 -11.17 -31.76
CA THR A 435 -0.07 -10.60 -31.99
C THR A 435 0.20 -9.52 -30.96
N VAL A 436 1.38 -9.56 -30.33
CA VAL A 436 1.77 -8.56 -29.33
C VAL A 436 2.77 -7.58 -29.93
N LEU A 437 2.47 -6.28 -29.85
CA LEU A 437 3.42 -5.20 -30.12
C LEU A 437 3.98 -4.69 -28.78
N LYS A 438 5.19 -5.14 -28.44
CA LYS A 438 5.95 -4.66 -27.29
C LYS A 438 6.80 -3.47 -27.70
N GLY A 439 6.56 -2.31 -27.09
CA GLY A 439 7.38 -1.12 -27.37
C GLY A 439 7.63 -0.28 -26.14
N SER A 440 8.88 0.15 -25.95
CA SER A 440 9.24 1.06 -24.87
C SER A 440 8.53 2.42 -24.97
N ALA A 441 8.48 3.18 -23.89
CA ALA A 441 7.97 4.54 -23.90
C ALA A 441 8.72 5.41 -24.94
N GLY A 442 7.97 6.07 -25.82
CA GLY A 442 8.53 7.02 -26.78
C GLY A 442 9.16 6.40 -28.04
N VAL A 443 8.83 5.15 -28.40
CA VAL A 443 9.33 4.48 -29.63
C VAL A 443 8.48 4.74 -30.88
N GLY A 444 7.47 5.62 -30.81
CA GLY A 444 6.62 5.94 -31.96
C GLY A 444 5.56 4.88 -32.30
N LYS A 445 5.09 4.09 -31.30
CA LYS A 445 4.06 3.05 -31.50
C LYS A 445 2.83 3.55 -32.25
N THR A 446 2.38 4.78 -31.99
CA THR A 446 1.17 5.26 -32.66
C THR A 446 1.37 5.48 -34.16
N SER A 447 2.51 6.02 -34.60
CA SER A 447 2.77 6.19 -36.04
C SER A 447 2.81 4.83 -36.75
N LEU A 448 3.43 3.84 -36.11
CA LEU A 448 3.43 2.45 -36.55
C LEU A 448 2.00 1.89 -36.67
N LEU A 449 1.18 2.05 -35.62
CA LEU A 449 -0.20 1.55 -35.61
C LEU A 449 -1.11 2.28 -36.61
N THR A 450 -0.82 3.55 -36.93
CA THR A 450 -1.54 4.30 -37.97
C THR A 450 -1.34 3.63 -39.33
N GLU A 451 -0.10 3.26 -39.66
CA GLU A 451 0.19 2.53 -40.90
C GLU A 451 -0.48 1.15 -40.91
N VAL A 452 -0.50 0.43 -39.77
CA VAL A 452 -1.21 -0.86 -39.65
C VAL A 452 -2.71 -0.67 -39.88
N ARG A 453 -3.33 0.37 -39.34
CA ARG A 453 -4.75 0.69 -39.58
C ARG A 453 -5.02 0.87 -41.07
N ASP A 454 -4.19 1.67 -41.74
CA ASP A 454 -4.37 2.00 -43.15
C ASP A 454 -4.17 0.75 -44.03
N ALA A 455 -3.18 -0.08 -43.71
CA ALA A 455 -2.98 -1.36 -44.37
C ALA A 455 -4.15 -2.33 -44.16
N VAL A 456 -4.70 -2.44 -42.94
CA VAL A 456 -5.88 -3.28 -42.64
C VAL A 456 -7.08 -2.82 -43.47
N ALA A 457 -7.30 -1.51 -43.60
CA ALA A 457 -8.41 -0.96 -44.38
C ALA A 457 -8.37 -1.37 -45.87
N LEU A 458 -7.17 -1.51 -46.45
CA LEU A 458 -7.00 -1.96 -47.84
C LEU A 458 -7.45 -3.41 -48.07
N THR A 459 -7.60 -4.21 -47.01
CA THR A 459 -8.07 -5.61 -47.08
C THR A 459 -9.59 -5.74 -46.97
N GLY A 460 -10.33 -4.62 -46.91
CA GLY A 460 -11.77 -4.60 -46.64
C GLY A 460 -12.14 -4.81 -45.17
N LYS A 461 -11.14 -4.99 -44.29
CA LYS A 461 -11.32 -5.13 -42.83
C LYS A 461 -11.16 -3.78 -42.13
N GLN A 462 -11.65 -3.71 -40.90
CA GLN A 462 -11.49 -2.54 -40.03
C GLN A 462 -10.67 -2.89 -38.80
N LEU A 463 -9.86 -1.93 -38.36
CA LEU A 463 -9.13 -1.99 -37.11
C LEU A 463 -9.94 -1.30 -36.00
N PHE A 464 -10.60 -2.09 -35.15
CA PHE A 464 -11.36 -1.61 -34.00
C PHE A 464 -10.44 -1.42 -32.80
N SER A 465 -10.22 -0.17 -32.40
CA SER A 465 -9.32 0.14 -31.30
C SER A 465 -10.04 0.17 -29.95
N LEU A 466 -9.44 -0.48 -28.96
CA LEU A 466 -9.86 -0.48 -27.57
C LEU A 466 -8.74 0.12 -26.72
N ALA A 467 -9.11 0.93 -25.73
CA ALA A 467 -8.16 1.47 -24.78
C ALA A 467 -8.74 1.50 -23.35
N PRO A 468 -7.89 1.44 -22.31
CA PRO A 468 -8.34 1.34 -20.91
C PRO A 468 -8.99 2.63 -20.39
N SER A 469 -8.72 3.80 -20.99
CA SER A 469 -9.22 5.09 -20.51
C SER A 469 -9.83 5.95 -21.62
N SER A 470 -10.82 6.79 -21.26
CA SER A 470 -11.43 7.74 -22.20
C SER A 470 -10.41 8.75 -22.77
N GLN A 471 -9.35 9.07 -22.02
CA GLN A 471 -8.26 9.92 -22.50
C GLN A 471 -7.44 9.23 -23.59
N ALA A 472 -7.05 7.96 -23.39
CA ALA A 472 -6.37 7.18 -24.42
C ALA A 472 -7.24 7.02 -25.68
N VAL A 473 -8.55 6.78 -25.51
CA VAL A 473 -9.52 6.78 -26.63
C VAL A 473 -9.53 8.12 -27.35
N SER A 474 -9.52 9.25 -26.66
CA SER A 474 -9.50 10.57 -27.30
C SER A 474 -8.22 10.78 -28.13
N VAL A 475 -7.07 10.31 -27.65
CA VAL A 475 -5.78 10.39 -28.36
C VAL A 475 -5.77 9.50 -29.61
N LEU A 476 -6.38 8.31 -29.52
CA LEU A 476 -6.54 7.43 -30.68
C LEU A 476 -7.50 8.05 -31.71
N ARG A 477 -8.64 8.59 -31.28
CA ARG A 477 -9.61 9.26 -32.17
C ARG A 477 -9.01 10.47 -32.87
N SER A 478 -8.21 11.29 -32.18
CA SER A 478 -7.54 12.44 -32.81
C SER A 478 -6.52 12.04 -33.88
N LYS A 479 -6.12 10.76 -33.91
CA LYS A 479 -5.23 10.19 -34.93
C LYS A 479 -5.99 9.37 -35.98
N GLY A 480 -7.32 9.44 -35.98
CA GLY A 480 -8.19 8.80 -36.98
C GLY A 480 -8.53 7.33 -36.69
N PHE A 481 -8.33 6.83 -35.47
CA PHE A 481 -8.76 5.47 -35.11
C PHE A 481 -10.23 5.44 -34.69
N LYS A 482 -10.94 4.36 -35.07
CA LYS A 482 -12.23 4.01 -34.48
C LYS A 482 -12.00 3.39 -33.10
N ALA A 483 -11.95 4.24 -32.08
CA ALA A 483 -11.60 3.81 -30.73
C ALA A 483 -12.79 3.85 -29.75
N GLU A 484 -12.88 2.86 -28.87
CA GLU A 484 -13.82 2.78 -27.75
C GLU A 484 -13.09 2.38 -26.46
N THR A 485 -13.67 2.69 -25.30
CA THR A 485 -13.11 2.20 -24.03
C THR A 485 -13.36 0.70 -23.91
N ILE A 486 -12.42 -0.05 -23.29
CA ILE A 486 -12.62 -1.49 -23.06
C ILE A 486 -13.91 -1.74 -22.27
N ALA A 487 -14.17 -0.96 -21.22
CA ALA A 487 -15.41 -1.07 -20.44
C ALA A 487 -16.66 -0.81 -21.30
N GLY A 488 -16.64 0.20 -22.17
CA GLY A 488 -17.73 0.50 -23.09
C GLY A 488 -17.96 -0.62 -24.12
N PHE A 489 -16.90 -1.22 -24.63
CA PHE A 489 -16.99 -2.36 -25.56
C PHE A 489 -17.58 -3.61 -24.89
N LEU A 490 -17.14 -3.96 -23.69
CA LEU A 490 -17.62 -5.14 -22.96
C LEU A 490 -19.12 -5.05 -22.61
N GLN A 491 -19.68 -3.84 -22.50
CA GLN A 491 -21.10 -3.63 -22.22
C GLN A 491 -21.98 -3.48 -23.46
N ASN A 492 -21.40 -3.34 -24.66
CA ASN A 492 -22.14 -3.02 -25.88
C ASN A 492 -22.16 -4.19 -26.86
N LYS A 493 -23.22 -5.02 -26.78
CA LYS A 493 -23.42 -6.18 -27.69
C LYS A 493 -23.43 -5.80 -29.17
N THR A 494 -24.03 -4.66 -29.53
CA THR A 494 -24.06 -4.20 -30.93
C THR A 494 -22.66 -3.87 -31.46
N LEU A 495 -21.77 -3.31 -30.64
CA LEU A 495 -20.37 -3.11 -31.02
C LEU A 495 -19.61 -4.45 -31.11
N GLN A 496 -19.94 -5.42 -30.25
CA GLN A 496 -19.36 -6.76 -30.30
C GLN A 496 -19.75 -7.51 -31.58
N GLU A 497 -20.96 -7.33 -32.10
CA GLU A 497 -21.32 -7.90 -33.41
C GLU A 497 -20.53 -7.27 -34.56
N LYS A 498 -20.23 -5.97 -34.48
CA LYS A 498 -19.47 -5.25 -35.53
C LYS A 498 -18.02 -5.70 -35.68
N VAL A 499 -17.46 -6.41 -34.70
CA VAL A 499 -16.07 -6.92 -34.80
C VAL A 499 -15.98 -8.28 -35.49
N PHE A 500 -17.09 -8.86 -35.98
CA PHE A 500 -17.07 -10.14 -36.68
C PHE A 500 -16.12 -10.16 -37.89
N GLY A 501 -15.14 -11.07 -37.87
CA GLY A 501 -14.10 -11.20 -38.91
C GLY A 501 -13.12 -10.02 -39.00
N GLN A 502 -13.17 -9.08 -38.07
CA GLN A 502 -12.37 -7.85 -38.06
C GLN A 502 -11.06 -8.01 -37.28
N VAL A 503 -10.29 -6.92 -37.16
CA VAL A 503 -9.09 -6.86 -36.31
C VAL A 503 -9.35 -5.93 -35.14
N ILE A 504 -9.11 -6.40 -33.91
CA ILE A 504 -9.21 -5.64 -32.68
C ILE A 504 -7.81 -5.22 -32.24
N LEU A 505 -7.59 -3.94 -32.01
CA LEU A 505 -6.37 -3.40 -31.42
C LEU A 505 -6.65 -3.02 -29.97
N VAL A 506 -5.98 -3.65 -29.01
CA VAL A 506 -5.97 -3.20 -27.60
C VAL A 506 -4.70 -2.38 -27.38
N ASP A 507 -4.82 -1.05 -27.32
CA ASP A 507 -3.70 -0.16 -27.01
C ASP A 507 -3.57 0.08 -25.50
N GLU A 508 -2.34 0.29 -25.04
CA GLU A 508 -1.98 0.30 -23.61
C GLU A 508 -2.43 -0.98 -22.87
N ALA A 509 -2.26 -2.13 -23.53
CA ALA A 509 -2.61 -3.46 -23.02
C ALA A 509 -1.93 -3.82 -21.69
N GLY A 510 -0.80 -3.19 -21.35
CA GLY A 510 -0.14 -3.33 -20.04
C GLY A 510 -0.99 -2.84 -18.87
N MET A 511 -2.06 -2.07 -19.13
CA MET A 511 -3.03 -1.62 -18.14
C MET A 511 -4.27 -2.53 -18.04
N CYS A 512 -4.28 -3.70 -18.70
CA CYS A 512 -5.39 -4.65 -18.63
C CYS A 512 -5.12 -5.74 -17.59
N GLY A 513 -6.10 -6.03 -16.73
CA GLY A 513 -6.05 -7.19 -15.85
C GLY A 513 -6.36 -8.49 -16.59
N THR A 514 -6.16 -9.62 -15.90
CA THR A 514 -6.36 -10.96 -16.49
C THR A 514 -7.84 -11.21 -16.83
N LYS A 515 -8.76 -10.89 -15.90
CA LYS A 515 -10.22 -11.03 -16.11
C LYS A 515 -10.70 -10.35 -17.39
N VAL A 516 -10.36 -9.06 -17.53
CA VAL A 516 -10.78 -8.24 -18.67
C VAL A 516 -10.16 -8.74 -19.98
N THR A 517 -8.90 -9.18 -19.93
CA THR A 517 -8.23 -9.75 -21.11
C THR A 517 -8.91 -11.05 -21.54
N ASN A 518 -9.27 -11.94 -20.60
CA ASN A 518 -10.02 -13.15 -20.91
C ASN A 518 -11.39 -12.86 -21.53
N GLN A 519 -12.10 -11.83 -21.06
CA GLN A 519 -13.36 -11.40 -21.67
C GLN A 519 -13.18 -10.93 -23.12
N ILE A 520 -12.14 -10.13 -23.40
CA ILE A 520 -11.82 -9.69 -24.77
C ILE A 520 -11.48 -10.90 -25.65
N LEU A 521 -10.66 -11.84 -25.15
CA LEU A 521 -10.28 -13.05 -25.88
C LEU A 521 -11.48 -13.94 -26.18
N THR A 522 -12.41 -14.09 -25.24
CA THR A 522 -13.66 -14.85 -25.46
C THR A 522 -14.45 -14.24 -26.61
N ILE A 523 -14.73 -12.93 -26.54
CA ILE A 523 -15.50 -12.22 -27.58
C ILE A 523 -14.77 -12.28 -28.93
N ALA A 524 -13.46 -12.07 -28.96
CA ALA A 524 -12.68 -12.13 -30.20
C ALA A 524 -12.74 -13.52 -30.84
N LYS A 525 -12.64 -14.60 -30.04
CA LYS A 525 -12.77 -15.98 -30.52
C LYS A 525 -14.18 -16.25 -31.06
N GLU A 526 -15.23 -15.87 -30.32
CA GLU A 526 -16.63 -16.02 -30.74
C GLU A 526 -16.95 -15.27 -32.05
N LYS A 527 -16.31 -14.12 -32.27
CA LYS A 527 -16.52 -13.28 -33.45
C LYS A 527 -15.51 -13.53 -34.57
N ASN A 528 -14.68 -14.56 -34.47
CA ASN A 528 -13.63 -14.87 -35.43
C ASN A 528 -12.74 -13.64 -35.76
N ALA A 529 -12.50 -12.79 -34.75
CA ALA A 529 -11.75 -11.55 -34.87
C ALA A 529 -10.30 -11.75 -34.43
N ARG A 530 -9.35 -11.10 -35.11
CA ARG A 530 -7.92 -11.16 -34.72
C ARG A 530 -7.58 -10.08 -33.70
N LEU A 531 -6.66 -10.37 -32.79
CA LEU A 531 -6.27 -9.45 -31.72
C LEU A 531 -4.83 -8.95 -31.88
N ILE A 532 -4.65 -7.63 -31.84
CA ILE A 532 -3.35 -6.97 -31.71
C ILE A 532 -3.30 -6.33 -30.34
N MET A 533 -2.35 -6.72 -29.49
CA MET A 533 -2.14 -6.12 -28.17
C MET A 533 -0.89 -5.24 -28.17
N SER A 534 -1.06 -3.93 -27.98
CA SER A 534 0.04 -2.95 -27.94
C SER A 534 0.29 -2.50 -26.51
N GLY A 535 1.54 -2.56 -26.05
CA GLY A 535 1.86 -2.17 -24.67
C GLY A 535 3.35 -2.13 -24.35
N ASP A 536 3.64 -1.91 -23.07
CA ASP A 536 5.00 -1.87 -22.50
C ASP A 536 4.97 -2.55 -21.13
N THR A 537 5.59 -3.73 -21.04
CA THR A 537 5.65 -4.53 -19.79
C THR A 537 6.61 -3.94 -18.75
N SER A 538 7.38 -2.92 -19.12
CA SER A 538 8.28 -2.21 -18.20
C SER A 538 7.60 -1.02 -17.51
N GLN A 539 6.34 -0.73 -17.84
CA GLN A 539 5.52 0.30 -17.18
C GLN A 539 4.71 -0.29 -16.02
N HIS A 540 3.89 0.53 -15.38
CA HIS A 540 3.09 0.10 -14.25
C HIS A 540 2.04 -0.95 -14.61
N ALA A 541 1.85 -1.92 -13.71
CA ALA A 541 0.74 -2.86 -13.73
C ALA A 541 -0.61 -2.16 -13.47
N PRO A 542 -1.75 -2.77 -13.87
CA PRO A 542 -3.07 -2.18 -13.70
C PRO A 542 -3.44 -1.97 -12.22
N PRO A 543 -3.69 -0.73 -11.75
CA PRO A 543 -3.89 -0.48 -10.32
C PRO A 543 -5.21 -1.06 -9.75
N ALA A 544 -6.22 -1.28 -10.61
CA ALA A 544 -7.59 -1.60 -10.18
C ALA A 544 -8.08 -3.02 -10.55
N GLN A 545 -7.23 -3.85 -11.16
CA GLN A 545 -7.58 -5.22 -11.56
C GLN A 545 -6.43 -6.15 -11.27
N TYR A 546 -6.70 -7.42 -10.97
CA TYR A 546 -5.66 -8.42 -10.75
C TYR A 546 -4.95 -8.85 -12.05
N GLY A 547 -3.73 -9.35 -11.87
CA GLY A 547 -2.87 -9.89 -12.92
C GLY A 547 -2.15 -8.84 -13.77
N ASP A 548 -1.21 -9.35 -14.56
CA ASP A 548 -0.39 -8.60 -15.53
C ASP A 548 -0.46 -9.37 -16.86
N SER A 549 -1.59 -9.23 -17.55
CA SER A 549 -1.97 -10.13 -18.64
C SER A 549 -1.00 -10.07 -19.82
N LEU A 550 -0.54 -8.86 -20.18
CA LEU A 550 0.39 -8.66 -21.29
C LEU A 550 1.74 -9.32 -20.99
N ARG A 551 2.31 -9.12 -19.79
CA ARG A 551 3.56 -9.77 -19.41
C ARG A 551 3.40 -11.29 -19.39
N HIS A 552 2.30 -11.77 -18.81
CA HIS A 552 2.03 -13.20 -18.71
C HIS A 552 1.90 -13.85 -20.10
N LEU A 553 1.19 -13.21 -21.04
CA LEU A 553 1.14 -13.65 -22.45
C LEU A 553 2.55 -13.76 -23.05
N ILE A 554 3.37 -12.72 -22.92
CA ILE A 554 4.72 -12.69 -23.52
C ILE A 554 5.65 -13.73 -22.89
N GLU A 555 5.61 -13.91 -21.57
CA GLU A 555 6.57 -14.76 -20.84
C GLU A 555 6.16 -16.23 -20.78
N LYS A 556 4.86 -16.54 -20.90
CA LYS A 556 4.32 -17.89 -20.65
C LYS A 556 3.63 -18.52 -21.85
N SER A 557 3.35 -17.77 -22.92
CA SER A 557 2.75 -18.30 -24.16
C SER A 557 3.71 -18.25 -25.34
N GLN A 558 3.32 -18.87 -26.45
CA GLN A 558 4.05 -18.86 -27.72
C GLN A 558 3.60 -17.73 -28.65
N VAL A 559 2.97 -16.69 -28.11
CA VAL A 559 2.43 -15.58 -28.91
C VAL A 559 3.54 -14.85 -29.68
N GLN A 560 3.28 -14.52 -30.95
CA GLN A 560 4.18 -13.68 -31.72
C GLN A 560 4.34 -12.30 -31.07
N THR A 561 5.55 -12.00 -30.60
CA THR A 561 5.89 -10.72 -29.98
C THR A 561 6.80 -9.91 -30.89
N VAL A 562 6.26 -8.82 -31.42
CA VAL A 562 6.96 -7.84 -32.24
C VAL A 562 7.50 -6.75 -31.32
N THR A 563 8.82 -6.53 -31.32
CA THR A 563 9.50 -5.64 -30.36
C THR A 563 10.08 -4.40 -31.05
N VAL A 564 9.78 -3.22 -30.51
CA VAL A 564 10.34 -1.93 -30.97
C VAL A 564 11.00 -1.19 -29.80
N ASN A 565 12.33 -1.04 -29.86
CA ASN A 565 13.13 -0.57 -28.73
C ASN A 565 13.83 0.78 -28.99
N LYS A 566 13.90 1.25 -30.24
CA LYS A 566 14.54 2.54 -30.56
C LYS A 566 13.68 3.70 -30.04
N VAL A 567 14.10 4.28 -28.93
CA VAL A 567 13.46 5.44 -28.33
C VAL A 567 13.73 6.70 -29.18
N VAL A 568 12.67 7.36 -29.64
CA VAL A 568 12.76 8.55 -30.51
C VAL A 568 12.24 9.82 -29.84
N ARG A 569 11.63 9.73 -28.65
CA ARG A 569 11.07 10.89 -27.92
C ARG A 569 12.14 11.86 -27.41
N GLN A 570 13.19 11.35 -26.78
CA GLN A 570 14.24 12.21 -26.23
C GLN A 570 15.03 12.85 -27.36
N GLN A 571 15.22 14.16 -27.30
CA GLN A 571 15.85 14.91 -28.40
C GLN A 571 17.39 14.91 -28.31
N ASN A 572 17.95 14.93 -27.10
CA ASN A 572 19.40 14.84 -26.89
C ASN A 572 19.86 13.40 -26.59
N GLU A 573 21.07 13.06 -27.05
CA GLU A 573 21.67 11.73 -26.86
C GLU A 573 21.87 11.37 -25.38
N PRO A 574 22.48 12.23 -24.54
CA PRO A 574 22.82 11.83 -23.19
C PRO A 574 21.60 11.41 -22.38
N TYR A 575 20.49 12.14 -22.51
CA TYR A 575 19.24 11.81 -21.85
C TYR A 575 18.53 10.58 -22.46
N ARG A 576 18.63 10.40 -23.78
CA ARG A 576 18.13 9.19 -24.44
C ARG A 576 18.82 7.93 -23.90
N SER A 577 20.13 7.99 -23.66
CA SER A 577 20.90 6.88 -23.08
C SER A 577 20.44 6.50 -21.67
N VAL A 578 20.01 7.48 -20.85
CA VAL A 578 19.39 7.25 -19.52
C VAL A 578 18.12 6.44 -19.68
N VAL A 579 17.19 6.91 -20.52
CA VAL A 579 15.88 6.27 -20.70
C VAL A 579 16.02 4.86 -21.26
N GLN A 580 16.95 4.64 -22.19
CA GLN A 580 17.25 3.31 -22.73
C GLN A 580 17.81 2.35 -21.66
N SER A 581 18.68 2.84 -20.77
CA SER A 581 19.23 2.03 -19.68
C SER A 581 18.12 1.60 -18.71
N LEU A 582 17.23 2.53 -18.36
CA LEU A 582 16.07 2.26 -17.51
C LEU A 582 15.08 1.28 -18.17
N ALA A 583 14.79 1.45 -19.47
CA ALA A 583 13.89 0.58 -20.23
C ALA A 583 14.38 -0.88 -20.28
N LYS A 584 15.70 -1.09 -20.33
CA LYS A 584 16.37 -2.40 -20.34
C LYS A 584 16.58 -2.99 -18.94
N HIS A 585 15.90 -2.45 -17.92
CA HIS A 585 16.07 -2.83 -16.50
C HIS A 585 17.50 -2.67 -15.95
N ARG A 586 18.37 -1.90 -16.62
CA ARG A 586 19.69 -1.51 -16.11
C ARG A 586 19.55 -0.28 -15.22
N THR A 587 18.74 -0.42 -14.17
CA THR A 587 18.26 0.70 -13.34
C THR A 587 19.38 1.47 -12.69
N TYR A 588 20.39 0.77 -12.17
CA TYR A 588 21.53 1.43 -11.53
C TYR A 588 22.42 2.20 -12.52
N GLU A 589 22.59 1.67 -13.73
CA GLU A 589 23.29 2.36 -14.81
C GLU A 589 22.52 3.63 -15.22
N GLY A 590 21.20 3.52 -15.42
CA GLY A 590 20.34 4.66 -15.73
C GLY A 590 20.35 5.72 -14.62
N PHE A 591 20.31 5.29 -13.35
CA PHE A 591 20.44 6.17 -12.19
C PHE A 591 21.77 6.93 -12.20
N LYS A 592 22.91 6.24 -12.39
CA LYS A 592 24.23 6.88 -12.48
C LYS A 592 24.31 7.89 -13.61
N LYS A 593 23.80 7.53 -14.80
CA LYS A 593 23.80 8.42 -15.96
C LYS A 593 22.93 9.66 -15.69
N LEU A 594 21.75 9.48 -15.10
CA LEU A 594 20.87 10.60 -14.72
C LEU A 594 21.57 11.51 -13.70
N ASP A 595 22.24 10.94 -12.69
CA ASP A 595 22.98 11.70 -11.69
C ASP A 595 24.13 12.52 -12.31
N LYS A 596 24.88 11.91 -13.24
CA LYS A 596 25.96 12.59 -13.98
C LYS A 596 25.45 13.78 -14.81
N LEU A 597 24.20 13.74 -15.28
CA LEU A 597 23.55 14.86 -15.97
C LEU A 597 23.00 15.93 -15.00
N GLY A 598 23.30 15.84 -13.71
CA GLY A 598 22.70 16.68 -12.66
C GLY A 598 21.20 16.43 -12.53
N GLY A 599 20.72 15.25 -12.92
CA GLY A 599 19.32 14.85 -12.92
C GLY A 599 18.77 14.49 -11.55
N ILE A 600 19.63 14.34 -10.53
CA ILE A 600 19.24 13.97 -9.17
C ILE A 600 19.70 15.06 -8.20
N ILE A 601 18.73 15.71 -7.56
CA ILE A 601 18.91 16.79 -6.59
C ILE A 601 18.69 16.19 -5.20
N GLU A 602 19.77 16.10 -4.43
CA GLU A 602 19.72 15.71 -3.02
C GLU A 602 19.55 16.96 -2.16
N GLU A 603 18.50 17.00 -1.35
CA GLU A 603 18.22 18.06 -0.39
C GLU A 603 17.51 17.43 0.81
N PRO A 604 18.19 17.20 1.94
CA PRO A 604 17.62 16.55 3.11
C PRO A 604 16.42 17.32 3.68
N ASP A 605 16.49 18.65 3.67
CA ASP A 605 15.42 19.50 4.18
C ASP A 605 14.20 19.45 3.26
N LYS A 606 13.07 19.01 3.81
CA LYS A 606 11.85 18.80 3.03
C LYS A 606 11.33 20.09 2.42
N ASP A 607 11.34 21.19 3.17
CA ASP A 607 10.71 22.42 2.75
C ASP A 607 11.58 23.09 1.68
N LYS A 608 12.90 23.17 1.88
CA LYS A 608 13.85 23.62 0.84
C LYS A 608 13.78 22.77 -0.43
N ARG A 609 13.60 21.46 -0.31
CA ARG A 609 13.48 20.55 -1.46
C ARG A 609 12.22 20.83 -2.29
N LEU A 610 11.08 20.98 -1.61
CA LEU A 610 9.82 21.32 -2.26
C LEU A 610 9.84 22.73 -2.86
N ASP A 611 10.50 23.66 -2.19
CA ASP A 611 10.68 25.04 -2.62
C ASP A 611 11.48 25.13 -3.93
N LYS A 612 12.64 24.44 -3.99
CA LYS A 612 13.47 24.31 -5.20
C LYS A 612 12.71 23.69 -6.37
N LEU A 613 11.90 22.66 -6.11
CA LEU A 613 11.07 22.04 -7.14
C LEU A 613 10.05 23.02 -7.69
N ALA A 614 9.39 23.78 -6.81
CA ALA A 614 8.39 24.77 -7.21
C ALA A 614 9.01 25.93 -8.02
N ASP A 615 10.22 26.40 -7.67
CA ASP A 615 10.93 27.41 -8.48
C ASP A 615 11.22 26.91 -9.89
N MET A 616 11.81 25.71 -10.00
CA MET A 616 12.11 25.12 -11.31
C MET A 616 10.85 24.90 -12.15
N TYR A 617 9.72 24.56 -11.51
CA TYR A 617 8.44 24.47 -12.19
C TYR A 617 8.01 25.83 -12.74
N LEU A 618 8.07 26.88 -11.91
CA LEU A 618 7.71 28.24 -12.31
C LEU A 618 8.60 28.78 -13.43
N ASP A 619 9.91 28.59 -13.35
CA ASP A 619 10.86 29.03 -14.38
C ASP A 619 10.60 28.34 -15.73
N THR A 620 10.25 27.06 -15.69
CA THR A 620 9.91 26.29 -16.89
C THR A 620 8.65 26.84 -17.56
N ILE A 621 7.59 27.09 -16.79
CA ILE A 621 6.33 27.62 -17.34
C ILE A 621 6.48 29.09 -17.77
N LYS A 622 7.28 29.91 -17.07
CA LYS A 622 7.62 31.29 -17.46
C LYS A 622 8.35 31.30 -18.81
N SER A 623 9.20 30.30 -19.04
CA SER A 623 9.89 30.08 -20.32
C SER A 623 9.00 29.50 -21.43
N LYS A 624 7.68 29.41 -21.22
CA LYS A 624 6.69 28.82 -22.15
C LYS A 624 6.99 27.38 -22.58
N LYS A 625 7.75 26.63 -21.77
CA LYS A 625 8.01 25.21 -21.97
C LYS A 625 7.03 24.37 -21.17
N SER A 626 6.68 23.19 -21.67
CA SER A 626 5.81 22.26 -20.96
C SER A 626 6.57 21.57 -19.82
N CYS A 627 5.97 21.55 -18.63
CA CYS A 627 6.54 20.91 -17.44
C CYS A 627 5.54 19.92 -16.84
N LEU A 628 6.00 18.69 -16.59
CA LEU A 628 5.21 17.67 -15.92
C LEU A 628 5.82 17.35 -14.56
N VAL A 629 5.04 17.54 -13.49
CA VAL A 629 5.47 17.22 -12.12
C VAL A 629 4.88 15.90 -11.68
N ILE A 630 5.71 14.97 -11.20
CA ILE A 630 5.32 13.62 -10.82
C ILE A 630 5.67 13.36 -9.35
N SER A 631 4.76 12.73 -8.61
CA SER A 631 5.02 12.21 -7.27
C SER A 631 4.47 10.79 -7.12
N PRO A 632 5.17 9.86 -6.46
CA PRO A 632 4.70 8.48 -6.32
C PRO A 632 3.42 8.31 -5.50
N THR A 633 3.18 9.19 -4.52
CA THR A 633 2.06 9.08 -3.60
C THR A 633 1.10 10.26 -3.71
N HIS A 634 -0.19 10.02 -3.48
CA HIS A 634 -1.17 11.11 -3.34
C HIS A 634 -0.83 12.07 -2.19
N LYS A 635 -0.15 11.57 -1.15
CA LYS A 635 0.34 12.37 -0.03
C LYS A 635 1.33 13.44 -0.49
N GLU A 636 2.37 13.03 -1.21
CA GLU A 636 3.42 13.91 -1.72
C GLU A 636 2.90 14.81 -2.84
N LEU A 637 2.05 14.26 -3.73
CA LEU A 637 1.36 15.00 -4.78
C LEU A 637 0.59 16.20 -4.22
N ASN A 638 -0.16 16.04 -3.12
CA ASN A 638 -0.89 17.14 -2.50
C ASN A 638 0.05 18.21 -1.94
N GLN A 639 1.19 17.82 -1.36
CA GLN A 639 2.19 18.76 -0.83
C GLN A 639 2.83 19.57 -1.97
N VAL A 640 3.20 18.90 -3.05
CA VAL A 640 3.78 19.53 -4.25
C VAL A 640 2.77 20.48 -4.90
N ASN A 641 1.50 20.09 -5.04
CA ASN A 641 0.47 20.99 -5.56
C ASN A 641 0.31 22.25 -4.69
N ASN A 642 0.32 22.10 -3.36
CA ASN A 642 0.14 23.25 -2.46
C ASN A 642 1.31 24.24 -2.55
N ILE A 643 2.55 23.77 -2.53
CA ILE A 643 3.73 24.67 -2.60
C ILE A 643 3.81 25.36 -3.97
N ILE A 644 3.54 24.64 -5.07
CA ILE A 644 3.49 25.23 -6.41
C ILE A 644 2.41 26.32 -6.45
N ARG A 645 1.21 26.02 -5.93
CA ARG A 645 0.11 26.98 -5.88
C ARG A 645 0.46 28.22 -5.04
N GLN A 646 1.12 28.05 -3.90
CA GLN A 646 1.57 29.17 -3.06
C GLN A 646 2.55 30.07 -3.80
N LYS A 647 3.56 29.50 -4.47
CA LYS A 647 4.49 30.30 -5.27
C LYS A 647 3.81 30.97 -6.46
N GLN A 648 2.89 30.28 -7.13
CA GLN A 648 2.08 30.87 -8.21
C GLN A 648 1.24 32.07 -7.73
N LYS A 649 0.76 32.08 -6.48
CA LYS A 649 0.11 33.26 -5.90
C LYS A 649 1.08 34.39 -5.65
N HIS A 650 2.24 34.08 -5.05
CA HIS A 650 3.27 35.07 -4.75
C HIS A 650 3.76 35.78 -6.02
N GLU A 651 3.94 35.03 -7.11
CA GLU A 651 4.31 35.52 -8.45
C GLU A 651 3.14 36.17 -9.22
N GLY A 652 1.96 36.28 -8.59
CA GLY A 652 0.77 36.84 -9.22
C GLY A 652 0.23 36.04 -10.41
N MET A 653 0.62 34.77 -10.60
CA MET A 653 0.01 33.91 -11.62
C MET A 653 -1.41 33.49 -11.23
N ILE A 654 -1.64 33.31 -9.93
CA ILE A 654 -2.97 33.11 -9.36
C ILE A 654 -3.41 34.44 -8.71
N LYS A 655 -4.53 34.98 -9.18
CA LYS A 655 -5.01 36.31 -8.78
C LYS A 655 -6.44 36.28 -8.24
N GLY A 656 -6.74 37.27 -7.40
CA GLY A 656 -8.09 37.55 -6.91
C GLY A 656 -8.51 36.72 -5.70
N LYS A 657 -9.75 36.97 -5.24
CA LYS A 657 -10.31 36.33 -4.05
C LYS A 657 -10.56 34.84 -4.30
N GLU A 658 -10.09 34.01 -3.36
CA GLU A 658 -10.38 32.58 -3.35
C GLU A 658 -11.86 32.32 -3.08
N ARG A 659 -12.41 31.33 -3.78
CA ARG A 659 -13.74 30.81 -3.57
C ARG A 659 -13.64 29.36 -3.11
N GLU A 660 -14.39 29.01 -2.08
CA GLU A 660 -14.45 27.65 -1.55
C GLU A 660 -15.45 26.81 -2.37
N PHE A 661 -15.04 25.58 -2.70
CA PHE A 661 -15.87 24.58 -3.35
C PHE A 661 -15.80 23.26 -2.59
N ASN A 662 -16.85 22.45 -2.72
CA ASN A 662 -16.81 21.07 -2.25
C ASN A 662 -15.94 20.22 -3.18
N ARG A 663 -15.19 19.29 -2.59
CA ARG A 663 -14.35 18.32 -3.28
C ARG A 663 -14.68 16.91 -2.81
N LEU A 664 -14.77 15.98 -3.74
CA LEU A 664 -15.01 14.57 -3.49
C LEU A 664 -13.76 13.78 -3.85
N GLN A 665 -13.20 13.09 -2.86
CA GLN A 665 -12.05 12.21 -3.03
C GLN A 665 -12.52 10.76 -2.89
N THR A 666 -12.35 9.95 -3.93
CA THR A 666 -12.68 8.53 -3.87
C THR A 666 -11.89 7.83 -2.76
N LEU A 667 -12.57 6.98 -2.00
CA LEU A 667 -11.96 6.10 -1.00
C LEU A 667 -11.46 4.78 -1.60
N SER A 668 -11.85 4.48 -2.85
CA SER A 668 -11.45 3.28 -3.59
C SER A 668 -11.67 1.99 -2.79
N TYR A 669 -12.79 1.92 -2.07
CA TYR A 669 -13.21 0.71 -1.37
C TYR A 669 -13.39 -0.43 -2.35
N THR A 670 -12.90 -1.60 -1.97
CA THR A 670 -13.27 -2.88 -2.60
C THR A 670 -14.76 -3.15 -2.44
N GLU A 671 -15.32 -4.07 -3.23
CA GLU A 671 -16.73 -4.44 -3.10
C GLU A 671 -17.07 -4.95 -1.69
N ASP A 672 -16.20 -5.76 -1.08
CA ASP A 672 -16.37 -6.22 0.30
C ASP A 672 -16.33 -5.06 1.31
N GLU A 673 -15.42 -4.10 1.15
CA GLU A 673 -15.37 -2.93 2.01
C GLU A 673 -16.63 -2.06 1.90
N LYS A 674 -17.25 -1.97 0.71
CA LYS A 674 -18.52 -1.27 0.49
C LYS A 674 -19.72 -1.99 1.16
N LYS A 675 -19.62 -3.29 1.44
CA LYS A 675 -20.67 -4.03 2.18
C LYS A 675 -20.58 -3.82 3.70
N LEU A 676 -19.44 -3.35 4.21
CA LEU A 676 -19.23 -3.17 5.65
C LEU A 676 -19.79 -1.82 6.12
N LYS A 677 -20.90 -1.83 6.85
CA LYS A 677 -21.51 -0.64 7.47
C LYS A 677 -20.50 0.18 8.30
N ALA A 678 -19.57 -0.49 8.98
CA ALA A 678 -18.53 0.14 9.80
C ALA A 678 -17.55 1.05 9.03
N ASN A 679 -17.51 0.95 7.69
CA ASN A 679 -16.67 1.78 6.83
C ASN A 679 -17.32 3.11 6.43
N TYR A 680 -18.59 3.32 6.80
CA TYR A 680 -19.35 4.51 6.46
C TYR A 680 -19.46 5.46 7.66
N GLU A 681 -19.35 6.76 7.37
CA GLU A 681 -19.50 7.81 8.35
C GLU A 681 -20.39 8.93 7.77
N PRO A 682 -21.15 9.66 8.60
CA PRO A 682 -21.88 10.84 8.15
C PRO A 682 -21.00 11.83 7.38
N GLY A 683 -21.54 12.38 6.29
CA GLY A 683 -20.83 13.30 5.39
C GLY A 683 -20.01 12.61 4.28
N MET A 684 -19.89 11.28 4.28
CA MET A 684 -19.43 10.56 3.10
C MET A 684 -20.46 10.63 1.97
N VAL A 685 -20.03 10.49 0.72
CA VAL A 685 -20.91 10.57 -0.45
C VAL A 685 -20.80 9.29 -1.28
N LEU A 686 -21.95 8.72 -1.65
CA LEU A 686 -22.07 7.61 -2.60
C LEU A 686 -22.44 8.16 -3.96
N ARG A 687 -21.76 7.75 -5.02
CA ARG A 687 -22.13 8.06 -6.40
C ARG A 687 -22.41 6.77 -7.16
N PHE A 688 -23.62 6.62 -7.68
CA PHE A 688 -23.98 5.44 -8.47
C PHE A 688 -23.31 5.47 -9.85
N ILE A 689 -22.66 4.38 -10.25
CA ILE A 689 -22.02 4.23 -11.56
C ILE A 689 -22.93 3.49 -12.55
N SER A 690 -23.94 2.76 -12.06
CA SER A 690 -25.01 2.20 -12.87
C SER A 690 -26.33 2.20 -12.10
N ASN A 691 -27.45 1.95 -12.80
CA ASN A 691 -28.77 1.92 -12.17
C ASN A 691 -28.89 0.73 -11.20
N SER A 692 -29.66 0.90 -10.13
CA SER A 692 -29.95 -0.14 -9.15
C SER A 692 -31.39 -0.08 -8.62
N LYS A 693 -31.87 -1.19 -8.06
CA LYS A 693 -33.22 -1.31 -7.46
C LYS A 693 -33.39 -0.30 -6.31
N GLY A 694 -34.58 0.28 -6.16
CA GLY A 694 -34.84 1.33 -5.16
C GLY A 694 -34.68 2.76 -5.69
N ASP A 695 -34.73 2.93 -7.03
CA ASP A 695 -34.59 4.22 -7.72
C ASP A 695 -33.24 4.90 -7.42
N TYR A 696 -32.17 4.10 -7.41
CA TYR A 696 -30.81 4.62 -7.47
C TYR A 696 -30.38 4.67 -8.93
N ARG A 697 -30.15 5.87 -9.45
CA ARG A 697 -29.84 6.09 -10.88
C ARG A 697 -28.36 6.40 -11.07
N ALA A 698 -27.81 5.99 -12.21
CA ALA A 698 -26.44 6.28 -12.59
C ALA A 698 -26.17 7.81 -12.57
N GLY A 699 -25.05 8.20 -11.96
CA GLY A 699 -24.61 9.58 -11.81
C GLY A 699 -25.22 10.35 -10.65
N VAL A 700 -26.20 9.80 -9.92
CA VAL A 700 -26.79 10.44 -8.74
C VAL A 700 -25.87 10.28 -7.52
N GLU A 701 -25.81 11.33 -6.71
CA GLU A 701 -25.00 11.39 -5.49
C GLU A 701 -25.89 11.43 -4.25
N PHE A 702 -25.57 10.59 -3.27
CA PHE A 702 -26.24 10.52 -1.98
C PHE A 702 -25.25 10.77 -0.85
N GLU A 703 -25.62 11.61 0.10
CA GLU A 703 -24.85 11.87 1.31
C GLU A 703 -25.24 10.90 2.42
N VAL A 704 -24.26 10.31 3.11
CA VAL A 704 -24.49 9.47 4.29
C VAL A 704 -24.89 10.35 5.46
N ILE A 705 -25.99 9.99 6.11
CA ILE A 705 -26.55 10.72 7.26
C ILE A 705 -26.89 9.76 8.41
N PRO A 706 -26.90 10.23 9.66
CA PRO A 706 -27.40 9.42 10.78
C PRO A 706 -28.89 9.08 10.62
N GLY A 707 -29.28 7.90 11.10
CA GLY A 707 -30.66 7.44 11.17
C GLY A 707 -31.37 7.88 12.45
N LYS A 708 -32.55 7.29 12.72
CA LYS A 708 -33.33 7.60 13.94
C LYS A 708 -32.85 6.80 15.13
N LYS A 709 -32.32 5.59 14.90
CA LYS A 709 -31.74 4.74 15.95
C LYS A 709 -30.24 5.03 16.12
N PRO A 710 -29.69 4.86 17.33
CA PRO A 710 -28.25 4.87 17.55
C PRO A 710 -27.55 3.91 16.57
N ASP A 711 -26.45 4.37 15.97
CA ASP A 711 -25.66 3.64 14.96
C ASP A 711 -26.40 3.30 13.64
N GLU A 712 -27.63 3.74 13.39
CA GLU A 712 -28.29 3.62 12.08
C GLU A 712 -27.70 4.64 11.08
N LEU A 713 -27.44 4.21 9.84
CA LEU A 713 -27.00 5.09 8.76
C LEU A 713 -28.00 5.02 7.60
N LYS A 714 -28.32 6.18 7.04
CA LYS A 714 -29.16 6.37 5.86
C LYS A 714 -28.41 7.18 4.82
N VAL A 715 -28.99 7.30 3.63
CA VAL A 715 -28.44 8.14 2.57
C VAL A 715 -29.48 9.14 2.09
N LYS A 716 -29.07 10.38 1.85
CA LYS A 716 -29.92 11.48 1.39
C LYS A 716 -29.51 11.90 -0.01
N ASP A 717 -30.44 11.89 -0.95
CA ASP A 717 -30.21 12.38 -2.31
C ASP A 717 -29.83 13.87 -2.26
N LYS A 718 -28.68 14.23 -2.83
CA LYS A 718 -28.16 15.60 -2.77
C LYS A 718 -28.97 16.59 -3.62
N LYS A 719 -29.78 16.12 -4.57
CA LYS A 719 -30.62 16.96 -5.43
C LYS A 719 -32.05 17.03 -4.94
N THR A 720 -32.68 15.90 -4.65
CA THR A 720 -34.10 15.86 -4.26
C THR A 720 -34.31 15.96 -2.74
N GLY A 721 -33.27 15.72 -1.95
CA GLY A 721 -33.36 15.64 -0.49
C GLY A 721 -34.01 14.37 0.03
N THR A 722 -34.42 13.44 -0.84
CA THR A 722 -35.08 12.18 -0.46
C THR A 722 -34.15 11.29 0.35
N VAL A 723 -34.63 10.78 1.48
CA VAL A 723 -33.86 9.87 2.35
C VAL A 723 -34.19 8.42 2.02
N LYS A 724 -33.16 7.60 1.80
CA LYS A 724 -33.24 6.16 1.47
C LYS A 724 -32.33 5.34 2.39
N LYS A 725 -32.48 4.01 2.34
CA LYS A 725 -31.59 3.08 3.06
C LYS A 725 -30.18 3.09 2.45
N LEU A 726 -29.16 2.81 3.26
CA LEU A 726 -27.80 2.61 2.77
C LEU A 726 -27.75 1.32 1.91
N PRO A 727 -27.40 1.38 0.61
CA PRO A 727 -27.61 0.28 -0.33
C PRO A 727 -26.44 -0.73 -0.32
N LEU A 728 -26.14 -1.31 0.85
CA LEU A 728 -25.00 -2.23 1.03
C LEU A 728 -25.07 -3.48 0.13
N GLU A 729 -26.27 -3.96 -0.20
CA GLU A 729 -26.52 -5.10 -1.09
C GLU A 729 -26.19 -4.83 -2.57
N HIS A 730 -25.91 -3.57 -2.93
CA HIS A 730 -25.63 -3.13 -4.30
C HIS A 730 -24.25 -2.48 -4.41
N ALA A 731 -23.27 -3.02 -3.67
CA ALA A 731 -21.89 -2.53 -3.58
C ALA A 731 -21.16 -2.41 -4.93
N ASP A 732 -21.53 -3.22 -5.93
CA ASP A 732 -21.01 -3.19 -7.30
C ASP A 732 -21.52 -1.98 -8.13
N ARG A 733 -22.52 -1.26 -7.62
CA ARG A 733 -23.25 -0.21 -8.36
C ARG A 733 -22.86 1.22 -8.01
N PHE A 734 -22.04 1.44 -6.97
CA PHE A 734 -21.65 2.78 -6.54
C PHE A 734 -20.19 2.87 -6.08
N GLU A 735 -19.67 4.09 -6.09
CA GLU A 735 -18.37 4.46 -5.52
C GLU A 735 -18.56 5.33 -4.28
N VAL A 736 -17.63 5.22 -3.32
CA VAL A 736 -17.68 5.97 -2.04
C VAL A 736 -16.60 7.04 -2.02
N TYR A 737 -16.99 8.23 -1.58
CA TYR A 737 -16.17 9.43 -1.56
C TYR A 737 -16.14 10.05 -0.18
N GLN A 738 -14.97 10.55 0.21
CA GLN A 738 -14.83 11.49 1.30
C GLN A 738 -15.06 12.90 0.76
N GLN A 739 -15.88 13.69 1.45
CA GLN A 739 -16.05 15.10 1.16
C GLN A 739 -14.97 15.93 1.88
N SER A 740 -14.37 16.86 1.14
CA SER A 740 -13.42 17.87 1.64
C SER A 740 -13.70 19.22 0.97
N LYS A 741 -12.93 20.25 1.31
CA LYS A 741 -12.98 21.56 0.63
C LYS A 741 -11.81 21.73 -0.34
N ILE A 742 -12.00 22.58 -1.34
CA ILE A 742 -10.96 23.07 -2.25
C ILE A 742 -11.18 24.56 -2.51
N HIS A 743 -10.10 25.33 -2.47
CA HIS A 743 -10.15 26.77 -2.71
C HIS A 743 -9.62 27.08 -4.10
N LEU A 744 -10.41 27.78 -4.91
CA LEU A 744 -10.04 28.13 -6.28
C LEU A 744 -10.04 29.65 -6.48
N ALA A 745 -9.09 30.12 -7.28
CA ALA A 745 -8.96 31.49 -7.75
C ALA A 745 -8.66 31.50 -9.26
N LYS A 746 -8.69 32.68 -9.88
CA LYS A 746 -8.34 32.84 -11.30
C LYS A 746 -6.86 32.48 -11.47
N GLY A 747 -6.56 31.60 -12.42
CA GLY A 747 -5.22 31.07 -12.69
C GLY A 747 -4.99 29.66 -12.16
N ASP A 748 -5.83 29.16 -11.25
CA ASP A 748 -5.69 27.80 -10.71
C ASP A 748 -5.78 26.73 -11.82
N GLN A 749 -4.97 25.69 -11.70
CA GLN A 749 -4.99 24.54 -12.58
C GLN A 749 -5.72 23.38 -11.90
N ILE A 750 -6.82 22.92 -12.51
CA ILE A 750 -7.65 21.84 -11.98
C ILE A 750 -7.68 20.64 -12.92
N ARG A 751 -7.92 19.45 -12.37
CA ARG A 751 -8.09 18.18 -13.11
C ARG A 751 -9.39 17.52 -12.68
N LEU A 752 -10.15 17.05 -13.66
CA LEU A 752 -11.37 16.27 -13.44
C LEU A 752 -11.01 14.86 -12.97
N THR A 753 -11.79 14.34 -12.03
CA THR A 753 -11.63 12.99 -11.44
C THR A 753 -12.70 12.00 -11.89
N ILE A 754 -13.69 12.46 -12.67
CA ILE A 754 -14.73 11.63 -13.30
C ILE A 754 -15.05 12.14 -14.71
N ASN A 755 -15.72 11.32 -15.50
CA ASN A 755 -16.41 11.77 -16.71
C ASN A 755 -17.68 12.53 -16.31
N THR A 756 -17.87 13.73 -16.86
CA THR A 756 -19.02 14.60 -16.59
C THR A 756 -19.41 15.41 -17.84
N LYS A 757 -20.36 16.33 -17.71
CA LYS A 757 -20.72 17.32 -18.72
C LYS A 757 -20.47 18.74 -18.21
N THR A 758 -20.14 19.65 -19.12
CA THR A 758 -20.12 21.09 -18.84
C THR A 758 -21.55 21.62 -18.74
N GLN A 759 -21.72 22.83 -18.21
CA GLN A 759 -23.04 23.49 -18.17
C GLN A 759 -23.66 23.66 -19.58
N GLN A 760 -22.82 23.75 -20.61
CA GLN A 760 -23.23 23.77 -22.02
C GLN A 760 -23.50 22.38 -22.62
N GLY A 761 -23.55 21.31 -21.82
CA GLY A 761 -23.86 19.95 -22.27
C GLY A 761 -22.71 19.16 -22.92
N SER A 762 -21.56 19.80 -23.16
CA SER A 762 -20.39 19.15 -23.79
C SER A 762 -19.69 18.18 -22.83
N LYS A 763 -19.08 17.10 -23.36
CA LYS A 763 -18.40 16.08 -22.54
C LYS A 763 -17.11 16.65 -21.93
N ALA A 764 -16.93 16.42 -20.63
CA ALA A 764 -15.70 16.73 -19.90
C ALA A 764 -15.15 15.42 -19.30
N LEU A 765 -13.94 15.02 -19.71
CA LEU A 765 -13.42 13.68 -19.44
C LEU A 765 -12.59 13.62 -18.15
N ASN A 766 -12.66 12.48 -17.47
CA ASN A 766 -11.78 12.15 -16.37
C ASN A 766 -10.33 12.23 -16.85
N GLY A 767 -9.48 12.85 -16.04
CA GLY A 767 -8.07 12.96 -16.33
C GLY A 767 -7.66 14.25 -17.04
N THR A 768 -8.61 15.01 -17.59
CA THR A 768 -8.34 16.26 -18.31
C THR A 768 -8.07 17.41 -17.33
N SER A 769 -7.05 18.22 -17.65
CA SER A 769 -6.69 19.42 -16.90
C SER A 769 -7.21 20.69 -17.58
N TYR A 770 -7.61 21.69 -16.79
CA TYR A 770 -8.09 22.99 -17.25
C TYR A 770 -7.52 24.11 -16.37
N SER A 771 -7.28 25.28 -16.97
CA SER A 771 -7.04 26.51 -16.22
C SER A 771 -8.37 27.15 -15.84
N VAL A 772 -8.48 27.64 -14.60
CA VAL A 772 -9.61 28.45 -14.13
C VAL A 772 -9.42 29.88 -14.61
N THR A 773 -10.27 30.34 -15.52
CA THR A 773 -10.20 31.70 -16.09
C THR A 773 -11.01 32.72 -15.28
N GLY A 774 -11.91 32.23 -14.42
CA GLY A 774 -12.71 33.03 -13.51
C GLY A 774 -13.97 32.28 -13.09
N PHE A 775 -14.98 33.02 -12.65
CA PHE A 775 -16.25 32.46 -12.17
C PHE A 775 -17.44 33.21 -12.77
N THR A 776 -18.59 32.55 -12.89
CA THR A 776 -19.85 33.21 -13.26
C THR A 776 -20.45 33.95 -12.05
N LYS A 777 -21.50 34.75 -12.29
CA LYS A 777 -22.30 35.36 -11.21
C LYS A 777 -22.91 34.29 -10.29
N ALA A 778 -23.35 33.17 -10.85
CA ALA A 778 -23.89 32.02 -10.10
C ALA A 778 -22.84 31.23 -9.30
N GLY A 779 -21.54 31.51 -9.51
CA GLY A 779 -20.43 30.84 -8.83
C GLY A 779 -19.80 29.67 -9.61
N ASP A 780 -20.30 29.37 -10.82
CA ASP A 780 -19.76 28.31 -11.65
C ASP A 780 -18.34 28.63 -12.15
N ILE A 781 -17.55 27.58 -12.40
CA ILE A 781 -16.12 27.68 -12.72
C ILE A 781 -15.95 27.83 -14.23
N LYS A 782 -15.37 28.96 -14.68
CA LYS A 782 -15.02 29.18 -16.09
C LYS A 782 -13.66 28.55 -16.41
N LEU A 783 -13.59 27.81 -17.51
CA LEU A 783 -12.41 27.05 -17.92
C LEU A 783 -11.67 27.70 -19.11
N SER A 784 -10.42 27.29 -19.33
CA SER A 784 -9.58 27.74 -20.45
C SER A 784 -10.12 27.37 -21.83
N ASN A 785 -10.97 26.36 -21.95
CA ASN A 785 -11.64 25.99 -23.20
C ASN A 785 -12.93 26.79 -23.47
N GLY A 786 -13.20 27.85 -22.71
CA GLY A 786 -14.39 28.68 -22.82
C GLY A 786 -15.68 28.05 -22.27
N LYS A 787 -15.61 26.82 -21.73
CA LYS A 787 -16.78 26.14 -21.12
C LYS A 787 -16.83 26.38 -19.61
N THR A 788 -17.93 25.96 -19.00
CA THR A 788 -18.19 26.18 -17.57
C THR A 788 -18.52 24.87 -16.85
N LEU A 789 -17.96 24.67 -15.66
CA LEU A 789 -18.33 23.58 -14.76
C LEU A 789 -19.22 24.10 -13.63
N SER A 790 -20.20 23.29 -13.23
CA SER A 790 -21.04 23.59 -12.06
C SER A 790 -20.19 23.83 -10.81
N LYS A 791 -20.58 24.81 -9.98
CA LYS A 791 -20.02 25.01 -8.64
C LYS A 791 -20.14 23.77 -7.74
N ASP A 792 -21.13 22.90 -8.01
CA ASP A 792 -21.42 21.69 -7.23
C ASP A 792 -20.72 20.44 -7.79
N ILE A 793 -19.78 20.61 -8.74
CA ILE A 793 -19.16 19.49 -9.45
C ILE A 793 -18.51 18.46 -8.52
N GLY A 794 -17.88 18.88 -7.42
CA GLY A 794 -17.23 18.00 -6.43
C GLY A 794 -15.98 17.26 -6.94
N HIS A 795 -15.97 16.78 -8.17
CA HIS A 795 -15.00 15.83 -8.70
C HIS A 795 -13.80 16.49 -9.36
N ILE A 796 -13.15 17.39 -8.63
CA ILE A 796 -11.97 18.15 -9.06
C ILE A 796 -10.80 18.03 -8.08
N ARG A 797 -9.58 18.23 -8.58
CA ARG A 797 -8.36 18.38 -7.76
C ARG A 797 -7.40 19.35 -8.45
N TYR A 798 -6.41 19.89 -7.72
CA TYR A 798 -5.29 20.60 -8.35
C TYR A 798 -4.51 19.69 -9.30
N SER A 799 -3.96 20.26 -10.37
CA SER A 799 -3.39 19.50 -11.48
C SER A 799 -1.92 19.76 -11.80
N ALA A 800 -1.23 20.59 -11.03
CA ALA A 800 0.20 20.88 -11.26
C ALA A 800 1.07 19.62 -11.11
N CYS A 801 0.69 18.71 -10.20
CA CYS A 801 1.37 17.43 -9.98
C CYS A 801 0.44 16.21 -10.17
N ASP A 802 0.99 15.17 -10.78
CA ASP A 802 0.35 13.88 -11.05
C ASP A 802 1.07 12.69 -10.41
N THR A 803 0.36 11.57 -10.28
CA THR A 803 1.01 10.29 -9.94
C THR A 803 1.67 9.69 -11.17
N SER A 804 2.65 8.81 -10.98
CA SER A 804 3.33 8.11 -12.08
C SER A 804 2.37 7.29 -12.96
N HIS A 805 1.37 6.64 -12.35
CA HIS A 805 0.28 5.98 -13.09
C HIS A 805 -0.56 6.98 -13.91
N ALA A 806 -0.94 8.11 -13.31
CA ALA A 806 -1.80 9.11 -13.97
C ALA A 806 -1.07 9.94 -15.04
N SER A 807 0.26 9.86 -15.08
CA SER A 807 1.12 10.44 -16.11
C SER A 807 1.46 9.47 -17.24
N GLN A 808 1.04 8.20 -17.14
CA GLN A 808 1.21 7.23 -18.21
C GLN A 808 0.55 7.72 -19.51
N GLY A 809 1.27 7.60 -20.61
CA GLY A 809 0.86 8.13 -21.92
C GLY A 809 1.10 9.63 -22.12
N LYS A 810 1.48 10.41 -21.10
CA LYS A 810 1.81 11.84 -21.25
C LYS A 810 3.26 12.07 -21.69
N ASP A 811 3.55 13.28 -22.17
CA ASP A 811 4.90 13.80 -22.34
C ASP A 811 4.96 15.31 -22.02
N ALA A 812 6.17 15.80 -21.76
CA ALA A 812 6.48 17.21 -21.54
C ALA A 812 7.93 17.50 -21.93
N ASP A 813 8.29 18.77 -22.11
CA ASP A 813 9.67 19.17 -22.42
C ASP A 813 10.59 18.83 -21.25
N HIS A 814 10.16 19.18 -20.05
CA HIS A 814 10.86 18.92 -18.80
C HIS A 814 9.96 18.16 -17.81
N VAL A 815 10.56 17.24 -17.04
CA VAL A 815 9.87 16.51 -15.97
C VAL A 815 10.55 16.79 -14.64
N LEU A 816 9.75 17.08 -13.62
CA LEU A 816 10.19 17.22 -12.23
C LEU A 816 9.57 16.09 -11.41
N ILE A 817 10.37 15.39 -10.62
CA ILE A 817 9.93 14.21 -9.87
C ILE A 817 10.21 14.45 -8.38
N SER A 818 9.18 14.52 -7.55
CA SER A 818 9.33 14.63 -6.09
C SER A 818 9.23 13.24 -5.48
N VAL A 819 10.27 12.82 -4.75
CA VAL A 819 10.31 11.49 -4.13
C VAL A 819 10.95 11.56 -2.75
N ASP A 820 10.22 11.08 -1.75
CA ASP A 820 10.75 10.78 -0.42
C ASP A 820 10.72 9.26 -0.19
N PRO A 821 11.87 8.55 -0.30
CA PRO A 821 11.96 7.11 -0.12
C PRO A 821 11.40 6.60 1.22
N SER A 822 11.40 7.44 2.26
CA SER A 822 10.89 7.11 3.60
C SER A 822 9.36 6.97 3.61
N ASN A 823 8.66 7.64 2.69
CA ASN A 823 7.21 7.53 2.53
C ASN A 823 6.81 6.36 1.59
N GLY A 824 7.79 5.61 1.08
CA GLY A 824 7.62 4.53 0.12
C GLY A 824 7.31 5.00 -1.31
N ASN A 825 7.36 4.04 -2.24
CA ASN A 825 6.70 4.02 -3.56
C ASN A 825 7.43 4.50 -4.81
N LEU A 826 8.75 4.73 -4.85
CA LEU A 826 9.45 4.74 -6.14
C LEU A 826 10.09 3.38 -6.42
N SER A 827 9.40 2.56 -7.22
CA SER A 827 9.94 1.31 -7.77
C SER A 827 10.83 1.57 -9.00
N ARG A 828 11.46 0.50 -9.47
CA ARG A 828 12.14 0.45 -10.77
C ARG A 828 11.24 0.93 -11.92
N GLU A 829 10.03 0.40 -12.00
CA GLU A 829 9.05 0.73 -13.04
C GLU A 829 8.55 2.17 -12.89
N GLY A 830 8.31 2.63 -11.65
CA GLY A 830 7.95 4.01 -11.35
C GLY A 830 9.02 5.03 -11.74
N LEU A 831 10.30 4.72 -11.53
CA LEU A 831 11.41 5.55 -12.00
C LEU A 831 11.44 5.63 -13.52
N TYR A 832 11.36 4.48 -14.21
CA TYR A 832 11.34 4.43 -15.67
C TYR A 832 10.17 5.23 -16.26
N VAL A 833 8.95 4.98 -15.75
CA VAL A 833 7.75 5.69 -16.17
C VAL A 833 7.90 7.18 -15.98
N SER A 834 8.40 7.64 -14.82
CA SER A 834 8.51 9.06 -14.51
C SER A 834 9.55 9.76 -15.39
N VAL A 835 10.75 9.19 -15.50
CA VAL A 835 11.85 9.77 -16.29
C VAL A 835 11.51 9.77 -17.79
N SER A 836 10.93 8.69 -18.33
CA SER A 836 10.66 8.58 -19.76
C SER A 836 9.65 9.57 -20.35
N ARG A 837 8.94 10.36 -19.52
CA ARG A 837 7.95 11.37 -19.98
C ARG A 837 8.61 12.65 -20.52
N GLY A 838 9.87 12.94 -20.17
CA GLY A 838 10.55 14.17 -20.61
C GLY A 838 11.10 14.06 -22.03
N LYS A 839 11.04 15.13 -22.82
CA LYS A 839 11.68 15.23 -24.15
C LYS A 839 13.13 15.72 -24.05
N HIS A 840 13.39 16.68 -23.14
CA HIS A 840 14.70 17.31 -22.99
C HIS A 840 15.41 16.93 -21.68
N SER A 841 14.69 16.88 -20.56
CA SER A 841 15.30 16.51 -19.27
C SER A 841 14.31 15.93 -18.26
N ALA A 842 14.85 15.25 -17.25
CA ALA A 842 14.17 14.92 -16.00
C ALA A 842 15.04 15.35 -14.80
N LYS A 843 14.40 15.89 -13.76
CA LYS A 843 15.03 16.25 -12.49
C LYS A 843 14.28 15.57 -11.35
N LEU A 844 14.98 14.80 -10.52
CA LEU A 844 14.43 14.05 -9.40
C LEU A 844 14.94 14.64 -8.09
N PHE A 845 14.03 14.99 -7.20
CA PHE A 845 14.30 15.57 -5.89
C PHE A 845 14.13 14.51 -4.80
N THR A 846 15.17 14.27 -4.00
CA THR A 846 15.20 13.25 -2.93
C THR A 846 15.88 13.76 -1.67
N PRO A 847 15.50 13.31 -0.45
CA PRO A 847 16.25 13.62 0.76
C PRO A 847 17.66 13.00 0.77
N GLU A 848 17.79 11.76 0.29
CA GLU A 848 19.05 11.02 0.30
C GLU A 848 19.13 10.08 -0.92
N LYS A 849 20.23 10.14 -1.69
CA LYS A 849 20.47 9.30 -2.87
C LYS A 849 20.63 7.83 -2.50
N ALA A 850 21.22 7.53 -1.34
CA ALA A 850 21.45 6.14 -0.92
C ALA A 850 20.13 5.41 -0.61
N GLU A 851 19.16 6.07 0.02
CA GLU A 851 17.82 5.51 0.22
C GLU A 851 17.05 5.37 -1.09
N LEU A 852 17.14 6.38 -1.97
CA LEU A 852 16.54 6.32 -3.30
C LEU A 852 17.07 5.12 -4.09
N LYS A 853 18.39 4.88 -4.07
CA LYS A 853 19.03 3.73 -4.72
C LYS A 853 18.48 2.39 -4.19
N LYS A 854 18.21 2.28 -2.89
CA LYS A 854 17.57 1.09 -2.29
C LYS A 854 16.11 0.96 -2.71
N ALA A 855 15.38 2.06 -2.84
CA ALA A 855 13.98 2.06 -3.24
C ALA A 855 13.79 1.57 -4.69
N ILE A 856 14.55 2.14 -5.64
CA ILE A 856 14.44 1.83 -7.08
C ILE A 856 14.98 0.45 -7.46
N ALA A 857 15.65 -0.25 -6.53
CA ALA A 857 16.06 -1.63 -6.72
C ALA A 857 14.88 -2.61 -6.64
N LYS A 858 13.76 -2.19 -6.02
CA LYS A 858 12.56 -3.00 -5.89
C LYS A 858 11.70 -2.88 -7.15
N SER A 859 11.14 -4.01 -7.58
CA SER A 859 10.17 -4.05 -8.67
C SER A 859 8.74 -3.98 -8.12
N GLU A 860 7.87 -3.28 -8.84
CA GLU A 860 6.41 -3.33 -8.68
C GLU A 860 5.76 -4.47 -9.48
N GLN A 861 6.55 -5.30 -10.16
CA GLN A 861 6.04 -6.46 -10.88
C GLN A 861 5.25 -7.36 -9.94
N ARG A 862 4.01 -7.63 -10.34
CA ARG A 862 3.11 -8.47 -9.56
C ARG A 862 3.49 -9.93 -9.72
N ILE A 863 3.44 -10.66 -8.61
CA ILE A 863 3.61 -12.11 -8.62
C ILE A 863 2.35 -12.72 -9.23
N SER A 864 2.53 -13.55 -10.26
CA SER A 864 1.43 -14.26 -10.91
C SER A 864 1.00 -15.48 -10.10
N ALA A 865 -0.25 -15.94 -10.31
CA ALA A 865 -0.74 -17.16 -9.69
C ALA A 865 0.09 -18.38 -10.11
N HIS A 866 0.52 -18.45 -11.36
CA HIS A 866 1.44 -19.48 -11.86
C HIS A 866 2.78 -19.50 -11.15
N GLU A 867 3.37 -18.33 -10.87
CA GLU A 867 4.65 -18.25 -10.17
C GLU A 867 4.54 -18.84 -8.76
N ILE A 868 3.42 -18.63 -8.06
CA ILE A 868 3.15 -19.27 -6.76
C ILE A 868 3.03 -20.78 -6.91
N ALA A 869 2.25 -21.26 -7.88
CA ALA A 869 2.08 -22.70 -8.12
C ALA A 869 3.40 -23.41 -8.44
N GLN A 870 4.21 -22.83 -9.34
CA GLN A 870 5.53 -23.36 -9.70
C GLN A 870 6.48 -23.40 -8.49
N ARG A 871 6.50 -22.33 -7.69
CA ARG A 871 7.33 -22.28 -6.47
C ARG A 871 6.89 -23.31 -5.44
N GLN A 872 5.58 -23.52 -5.25
CA GLN A 872 5.08 -24.55 -4.33
C GLN A 872 5.56 -25.94 -4.74
N GLN A 873 5.49 -26.27 -6.04
CA GLN A 873 5.98 -27.55 -6.56
C GLN A 873 7.48 -27.71 -6.29
N GLN A 874 8.29 -26.70 -6.62
CA GLN A 874 9.75 -26.72 -6.37
C GLN A 874 10.07 -26.87 -4.87
N GLN A 875 9.39 -26.13 -4.01
CA GLN A 875 9.59 -26.18 -2.55
C GLN A 875 9.18 -27.54 -1.98
N THR A 876 8.11 -28.13 -2.50
CA THR A 876 7.66 -29.47 -2.09
C THR A 876 8.69 -30.53 -2.49
N LEU A 877 9.25 -30.46 -3.70
CA LEU A 877 10.33 -31.35 -4.15
C LEU A 877 11.56 -31.24 -3.24
N VAL A 878 12.03 -30.02 -2.95
CA VAL A 878 13.18 -29.79 -2.05
C VAL A 878 12.89 -30.27 -0.63
N ARG A 879 11.68 -30.06 -0.11
CA ARG A 879 11.27 -30.55 1.21
C ARG A 879 11.27 -32.07 1.27
N ASN A 880 10.75 -32.74 0.24
CA ASN A 880 10.74 -34.19 0.16
C ASN A 880 12.17 -34.76 0.10
N GLN A 881 13.07 -34.15 -0.68
CA GLN A 881 14.49 -34.52 -0.72
C GLN A 881 15.17 -34.35 0.64
N ARG A 882 14.93 -33.22 1.32
CA ARG A 882 15.47 -32.96 2.68
C ARG A 882 14.95 -33.96 3.71
N ASN A 883 13.66 -34.27 3.68
CA ASN A 883 13.05 -35.25 4.58
C ASN A 883 13.61 -36.65 4.32
N HIS A 884 13.79 -37.03 3.05
CA HIS A 884 14.42 -38.29 2.68
C HIS A 884 15.86 -38.38 3.18
N HIS A 885 16.67 -37.32 2.96
CA HIS A 885 18.05 -37.27 3.43
C HIS A 885 18.15 -37.27 4.97
N ARG A 886 17.25 -36.57 5.67
CA ARG A 886 17.17 -36.60 7.14
C ARG A 886 16.82 -37.98 7.66
N SER A 887 15.82 -38.65 7.07
CA SER A 887 15.45 -40.02 7.43
C SER A 887 16.62 -40.99 7.19
N LEU A 888 17.36 -40.82 6.09
CA LEU A 888 18.56 -41.62 5.82
C LEU A 888 19.64 -41.39 6.89
N ASN A 889 19.91 -40.14 7.25
CA ASN A 889 20.90 -39.80 8.29
C ASN A 889 20.47 -40.29 9.69
N GLU A 890 19.18 -40.25 10.02
CA GLU A 890 18.65 -40.83 11.25
C GLU A 890 18.85 -42.35 11.26
N LYS A 891 18.54 -43.05 10.16
CA LYS A 891 18.81 -44.49 10.02
C LYS A 891 20.30 -44.84 10.11
N ILE A 892 21.18 -44.03 9.52
CA ILE A 892 22.63 -44.21 9.62
C ILE A 892 23.08 -44.03 11.07
N ARG A 893 22.60 -43.00 11.78
CA ARG A 893 22.91 -42.78 13.20
C ARG A 893 22.40 -43.91 14.08
N GLU A 894 21.19 -44.40 13.84
CA GLU A 894 20.63 -45.55 14.55
C GLU A 894 21.46 -46.81 14.26
N HIS A 895 21.86 -47.05 13.02
CA HIS A 895 22.72 -48.17 12.65
C HIS A 895 24.11 -48.08 13.30
N GLU A 896 24.73 -46.89 13.34
CA GLU A 896 26.00 -46.65 14.04
C GLU A 896 25.87 -46.82 15.56
N GLN A 897 24.79 -46.34 16.17
CA GLN A 897 24.52 -46.56 17.59
C GLN A 897 24.30 -48.03 17.91
N THR A 898 23.59 -48.76 17.03
CA THR A 898 23.35 -50.19 17.17
C THR A 898 24.66 -50.96 17.03
N ARG A 899 25.48 -50.67 16.00
CA ARG A 899 26.80 -51.27 15.80
C ARG A 899 27.74 -51.01 16.98
N ARG A 900 27.74 -49.80 17.54
CA ARG A 900 28.52 -49.47 18.76
C ARG A 900 28.03 -50.24 19.99
N ARG A 901 26.73 -50.55 20.09
CA ARG A 901 26.18 -51.41 21.15
C ARG A 901 26.59 -52.87 20.94
N THR A 902 26.55 -53.39 19.70
CA THR A 902 26.95 -54.77 19.39
C THR A 902 28.46 -55.00 19.58
N GLN A 903 29.30 -54.04 19.21
CA GLN A 903 30.75 -54.09 19.46
C GLN A 903 31.11 -54.06 20.96
N ARG A 904 30.29 -53.40 21.80
CA ARG A 904 30.45 -53.44 23.26
C ARG A 904 29.95 -54.74 23.90
N ALA A 905 29.18 -55.55 23.18
CA ALA A 905 28.57 -56.78 23.68
C ALA A 905 29.33 -58.06 23.28
N SER A 906 30.47 -57.96 22.58
CA SER A 906 31.31 -59.11 22.22
C SER A 906 32.45 -59.28 23.25
N PRO A 907 32.49 -60.34 24.09
CA PRO A 907 33.60 -60.62 24.98
C PRO A 907 34.76 -61.24 24.19
N GLY A 908 35.99 -60.77 24.45
CA GLY A 908 37.19 -61.26 23.78
C GLY A 908 37.46 -62.74 24.06
N ILE A 909 37.80 -63.48 23.01
CA ILE A 909 38.36 -64.83 23.09
C ILE A 909 39.88 -64.73 22.97
N SER A 910 40.56 -65.49 23.84
CA SER A 910 41.95 -65.97 23.77
C SER A 910 43.04 -65.15 24.48
N ASN A 911 43.16 -65.38 25.80
CA ASN A 911 44.44 -65.44 26.51
C ASN A 911 45.05 -66.84 26.33
N GLN A 912 46.28 -66.94 25.81
CA GLN A 912 47.23 -67.97 26.23
C GLN A 912 48.67 -67.42 26.22
N PRO A 913 49.56 -67.93 27.11
CA PRO A 913 50.73 -67.20 27.61
C PRO A 913 52.03 -67.53 26.84
N LYS A 914 52.93 -66.54 26.74
CA LYS A 914 54.30 -66.71 26.22
C LYS A 914 55.17 -67.49 27.22
N PRO A 915 56.00 -68.45 26.78
CA PRO A 915 57.09 -68.97 27.60
C PRO A 915 58.31 -68.05 27.55
N LYS A 916 59.08 -68.11 28.64
CA LYS A 916 60.24 -67.29 29.02
C LYS A 916 61.37 -67.35 27.99
N GLY A 917 62.11 -66.24 27.90
CA GLY A 917 63.37 -66.17 27.16
C GLY A 917 64.52 -66.89 27.87
N HIS A 918 65.57 -67.16 27.11
CA HIS A 918 66.94 -67.37 27.58
C HIS A 918 67.90 -66.53 26.74
N GLU A 919 68.75 -65.82 27.49
CA GLU A 919 69.97 -65.04 27.18
C GLU A 919 69.85 -63.77 26.32
#